data_AF-A0A9W4R9P8-F1
#
_entry.id   AF-A0A9W4R9P8-F1
#
_cell.length_a   1.000
_cell.length_b   1.000
_cell.length_c   1.000
_cell.angle_alpha   90.00
_cell.angle_beta   90.00
_cell.angle_gamma   90.00
#
_symmetry.space_group_name_H-M   'P 1'
#
loop_
_entity.id
_entity.type
_entity.pdbx_description
1 polymer ?
#
loop_
_entity_poly.entity_id
_entity_poly.type
_entity_poly.pdbx_seq_one_letter_code
_entity_poly.pdbx_strand_id
1 'polypeptide(L)'
;MARGRGHDMSQPARWLWGLIPLALLWGAANLAHGPAIEGDVGERAVRAVAGTAGVVPGARPIVAQVDGRDVTITGEVLSADGAGKAMAALRSEFGVRRALGGLSQVVVQKPYSWFAARTGGSVTLGGFAPDLETAQANAAAAGNLLPDLRIDDRQTIAFGAPEGFAAMTAAMLAQLPKLASGRVALDDGRFCVEGTAESADSFVALEAAAAQLARPGFQSVSCDLDPPMISPYRWSAERSEADTITLSGSFPRDGDRRQILAAARRAFPAGVSIRDEMKPGLGAPSAFIDKVSRALGDLARLRPGKAEIEGDVYALSGKGPEGYEACQTLRLQIAQGDGPDSVARVTIECPAAPVQVEVPLPDIPGLILQDVQPAPAPQSSSAASTIAATPPQPLDWEAKRDAQGVVLSGAVPDGEMRTGIAAAARQRFGAVPVEDRMTVAPIAPSALDLPASTTFALEALSNLRNGSVTLRETALAIAGEAVDAAAWKALRALLAKGGPAGLRLPEALAGNIGVRPYGLGLSLDRAGLEFSGFLPDERTREALAAQVADTPHKGQVDDRTQIAPGAPVGFADAARAVLSDLLRLDLGSASIEDNRIVLRGLTCRELVKSEVETHAASGLPRGFKVDAVIDLRQIGCVADPPASCQSDLDGLTTRNTILFRQGVTDIELDPTTEQALAEAVGILGKCPGSVITIEGHTNRDGDWRGFDNMRLSLQRAMRVREELARRGVDPVRLTVKAYGSARPVRPYDGPEARAANRRVQFTVAK
;
A
#
# COMPACT_ATOMS: atom_id res chain seq x y z
N MET A 1 -110.47 62.37 34.60
CA MET A 1 -111.25 61.13 34.38
C MET A 1 -110.49 60.24 33.40
N ALA A 2 -110.41 58.93 33.73
CA ALA A 2 -110.03 57.74 32.93
C ALA A 2 -108.66 57.73 32.22
N ARG A 3 -107.64 56.96 32.68
CA ARG A 3 -107.38 55.49 32.58
C ARG A 3 -107.18 54.94 31.15
N GLY A 4 -106.01 54.34 30.89
CA GLY A 4 -105.80 53.49 29.72
C GLY A 4 -104.40 52.88 29.52
N ARG A 5 -104.09 51.82 30.29
CA ARG A 5 -103.20 50.66 30.01
C ARG A 5 -101.85 50.86 29.28
N GLY A 6 -100.76 50.76 30.05
CA GLY A 6 -99.46 50.32 29.54
C GLY A 6 -99.40 48.79 29.43
N HIS A 7 -99.01 48.28 28.25
CA HIS A 7 -98.62 46.89 28.05
C HIS A 7 -97.10 46.80 28.13
N ASP A 8 -96.61 46.20 29.21
CA ASP A 8 -95.22 45.81 29.39
C ASP A 8 -95.02 44.45 28.68
N MET A 9 -94.34 44.48 27.53
CA MET A 9 -93.94 43.29 26.78
C MET A 9 -92.42 43.27 26.65
N SER A 10 -91.74 42.80 27.68
CA SER A 10 -90.45 42.13 27.51
C SER A 10 -90.23 41.15 28.67
N GLN A 11 -90.23 39.84 28.37
CA GLN A 11 -89.70 38.83 29.29
C GLN A 11 -88.32 38.39 28.79
N PRO A 12 -87.23 39.06 29.20
CA PRO A 12 -85.89 38.82 28.68
C PRO A 12 -85.24 37.49 29.11
N ALA A 13 -85.99 36.54 29.73
CA ALA A 13 -85.44 35.31 30.29
C ALA A 13 -85.92 34.00 29.61
N ARG A 14 -86.90 34.03 28.69
CA ARG A 14 -87.45 32.79 28.10
C ARG A 14 -86.57 32.16 27.01
N TRP A 15 -85.63 32.90 26.43
CA TRP A 15 -84.66 32.38 25.45
C TRP A 15 -83.64 31.41 26.07
N LEU A 16 -83.38 31.51 27.37
CA LEU A 16 -82.47 30.63 28.11
C LEU A 16 -82.93 29.16 28.08
N TRP A 17 -84.24 28.90 28.07
CA TRP A 17 -84.78 27.55 27.94
C TRP A 17 -84.59 26.95 26.55
N GLY A 18 -84.45 27.78 25.52
CA GLY A 18 -84.08 27.34 24.17
C GLY A 18 -82.60 26.96 24.05
N LEU A 19 -81.74 27.47 24.93
CA LEU A 19 -80.32 27.12 24.94
C LEU A 19 -80.07 25.68 25.42
N ILE A 20 -80.91 25.13 26.28
CA ILE A 20 -80.75 23.76 26.81
C ILE A 20 -80.90 22.69 25.71
N PRO A 21 -81.99 22.63 24.92
CA PRO A 21 -82.10 21.67 23.82
C PRO A 21 -81.07 21.95 22.72
N LEU A 22 -80.70 23.21 22.49
CA LEU A 22 -79.64 23.55 21.55
C LEU A 22 -78.28 23.03 22.03
N ALA A 23 -77.96 23.15 23.31
CA ALA A 23 -76.74 22.64 23.93
C ALA A 23 -76.71 21.10 23.97
N LEU A 24 -77.86 20.44 24.19
CA LEU A 24 -77.97 18.99 24.12
C LEU A 24 -77.80 18.46 22.69
N LEU A 25 -78.44 19.10 21.71
CA LEU A 25 -78.26 18.76 20.29
C LEU A 25 -76.83 19.03 19.82
N TRP A 26 -76.25 20.16 20.23
CA TRP A 26 -74.86 20.49 19.94
C TRP A 26 -73.89 19.49 20.60
N GLY A 27 -74.11 19.13 21.86
CA GLY A 27 -73.31 18.13 22.57
C GLY A 27 -73.42 16.75 21.92
N ALA A 28 -74.64 16.29 21.62
CA ALA A 28 -74.89 15.01 20.96
C ALA A 28 -74.28 14.94 19.56
N ALA A 29 -74.39 16.02 18.78
CA ALA A 29 -73.78 16.11 17.44
C ALA A 29 -72.25 16.08 17.50
N ASN A 30 -71.62 16.80 18.45
CA ASN A 30 -70.16 16.78 18.61
C ASN A 30 -69.66 15.40 19.07
N LEU A 31 -70.37 14.72 19.98
CA LEU A 31 -70.03 13.37 20.42
C LEU A 31 -70.20 12.32 19.32
N ALA A 32 -71.25 12.41 18.51
CA ALA A 32 -71.53 11.43 17.45
C ALA A 32 -70.66 11.62 16.20
N HIS A 33 -70.30 12.86 15.85
CA HIS A 33 -69.61 13.18 14.59
C HIS A 33 -68.15 13.63 14.78
N GLY A 34 -67.71 13.93 16.00
CA GLY A 34 -66.34 14.38 16.30
C GLY A 34 -65.26 13.47 15.69
N PRO A 35 -65.24 12.15 16.00
CA PRO A 35 -64.21 11.24 15.48
C PRO A 35 -64.19 11.12 13.95
N ALA A 36 -65.36 11.18 13.31
CA ALA A 36 -65.47 11.10 11.86
C ALA A 36 -64.93 12.37 11.17
N ILE A 37 -65.22 13.54 11.76
CA ILE A 37 -64.72 14.84 11.29
C ILE A 37 -63.21 14.94 11.51
N GLU A 38 -62.70 14.51 12.66
CA GLU A 38 -61.27 14.50 12.97
C GLU A 38 -60.47 13.58 12.03
N GLY A 39 -61.00 12.38 11.74
CA GLY A 39 -60.38 11.47 10.77
C GLY A 39 -60.32 12.04 9.35
N ASP A 40 -61.43 12.62 8.89
CA ASP A 40 -61.53 13.26 7.57
C ASP A 40 -60.60 14.49 7.42
N VAL A 41 -60.52 15.33 8.45
CA VAL A 41 -59.55 16.44 8.52
C VAL A 41 -58.11 15.91 8.54
N GLY A 42 -57.84 14.82 9.26
CA GLY A 42 -56.53 14.17 9.33
C GLY A 42 -56.06 13.65 7.97
N GLU A 43 -56.91 12.92 7.24
CA GLU A 43 -56.57 12.40 5.92
C GLU A 43 -56.29 13.50 4.90
N ARG A 44 -57.11 14.55 4.88
CA ARG A 44 -56.87 15.72 4.02
C ARG A 44 -55.58 16.43 4.38
N ALA A 45 -55.32 16.63 5.68
CA ALA A 45 -54.10 17.25 6.17
C ALA A 45 -52.85 16.48 5.72
N VAL A 46 -52.81 15.16 5.89
CA VAL A 46 -51.69 14.32 5.42
C VAL A 46 -51.52 14.44 3.90
N ARG A 47 -52.61 14.40 3.14
CA ARG A 47 -52.57 14.49 1.67
C ARG A 47 -52.03 15.86 1.18
N ALA A 48 -52.47 16.94 1.80
CA ALA A 48 -52.06 18.31 1.48
C ALA A 48 -50.55 18.51 1.74
N VAL A 49 -50.07 17.99 2.86
CA VAL A 49 -48.66 18.09 3.26
C VAL A 49 -47.79 17.16 2.41
N ALA A 50 -48.19 15.92 2.18
CA ALA A 50 -47.44 14.98 1.35
C ALA A 50 -47.31 15.44 -0.11
N GLY A 51 -48.35 16.07 -0.67
CA GLY A 51 -48.34 16.59 -2.04
C GLY A 51 -47.39 17.78 -2.27
N THR A 52 -46.95 18.45 -1.20
CA THR A 52 -46.11 19.65 -1.26
C THR A 52 -44.73 19.48 -0.65
N ALA A 53 -44.57 18.54 0.29
CA ALA A 53 -43.31 18.23 0.97
C ALA A 53 -42.31 17.45 0.11
N GLY A 54 -42.78 16.74 -0.93
CA GLY A 54 -41.99 15.80 -1.73
C GLY A 54 -41.83 14.44 -1.04
N VAL A 55 -41.63 13.38 -1.83
CA VAL A 55 -41.43 12.02 -1.32
C VAL A 55 -39.94 11.75 -1.19
N VAL A 56 -39.52 11.20 -0.05
CA VAL A 56 -38.14 10.78 0.20
C VAL A 56 -38.13 9.30 0.55
N PRO A 57 -37.48 8.44 -0.25
CA PRO A 57 -37.26 7.05 0.12
C PRO A 57 -36.55 6.97 1.48
N GLY A 58 -37.06 6.14 2.39
CA GLY A 58 -36.47 5.91 3.72
C GLY A 58 -36.79 6.94 4.80
N ALA A 59 -37.44 8.07 4.48
CA ALA A 59 -37.77 9.10 5.48
C ALA A 59 -38.96 8.72 6.35
N ARG A 60 -39.02 9.27 7.57
CA ARG A 60 -40.18 9.10 8.45
C ARG A 60 -41.44 9.63 7.76
N PRO A 61 -42.51 8.80 7.61
CA PRO A 61 -43.71 9.21 6.91
C PRO A 61 -44.38 10.39 7.63
N ILE A 62 -45.06 11.22 6.85
CA ILE A 62 -45.86 12.33 7.39
C ILE A 62 -47.06 11.73 8.09
N VAL A 63 -47.19 11.99 9.39
CA VAL A 63 -48.32 11.58 10.21
C VAL A 63 -49.00 12.83 10.77
N ALA A 64 -50.33 12.84 10.74
CA ALA A 64 -51.14 13.88 11.35
C ALA A 64 -51.90 13.33 12.55
N GLN A 65 -51.83 14.03 13.67
CA GLN A 65 -52.70 13.82 14.83
C GLN A 65 -53.64 15.01 14.95
N VAL A 66 -54.94 14.74 15.02
CA VAL A 66 -55.99 15.77 15.08
C VAL A 66 -56.64 15.73 16.45
N ASP A 67 -56.74 16.90 17.08
CA ASP A 67 -57.53 17.12 18.31
C ASP A 67 -58.52 18.25 18.04
N GLY A 68 -59.79 17.89 17.82
CA GLY A 68 -60.83 18.78 17.34
C GLY A 68 -60.53 19.38 15.97
N ARG A 69 -59.90 20.57 15.96
CA ARG A 69 -59.51 21.31 14.76
C ARG A 69 -58.04 21.70 14.72
N ASP A 70 -57.27 21.28 15.73
CA ASP A 70 -55.84 21.52 15.78
C ASP A 70 -55.14 20.27 15.27
N VAL A 71 -54.30 20.45 14.25
CA VAL A 71 -53.58 19.36 13.59
C VAL A 71 -52.11 19.46 13.94
N THR A 72 -51.56 18.41 14.53
CA THR A 72 -50.13 18.27 14.78
C THR A 72 -49.52 17.35 13.73
N ILE A 73 -48.54 17.84 12.98
CA ILE A 73 -47.81 17.04 11.99
C ILE A 73 -46.39 16.75 12.45
N THR A 74 -45.96 15.50 12.24
CA THR A 74 -44.58 15.05 12.35
C THR A 74 -44.18 14.29 11.09
N GLY A 75 -42.89 14.28 10.78
CA GLY A 75 -42.36 13.63 9.57
C GLY A 75 -41.06 14.28 9.11
N GLU A 76 -40.49 13.72 8.05
CA GLU A 76 -39.21 14.18 7.47
C GLU A 76 -39.38 14.66 6.02
N VAL A 77 -38.61 15.67 5.61
CA VAL A 77 -38.73 16.33 4.30
C VAL A 77 -37.38 16.73 3.69
N LEU A 78 -37.31 16.81 2.35
CA LEU A 78 -36.08 17.07 1.60
C LEU A 78 -35.46 18.46 1.87
N SER A 79 -36.29 19.47 2.14
CA SER A 79 -35.81 20.85 2.27
C SER A 79 -36.64 21.67 3.24
N ALA A 80 -36.01 22.67 3.86
CA ALA A 80 -36.68 23.66 4.70
C ALA A 80 -37.75 24.46 3.92
N ASP A 81 -37.53 24.71 2.62
CA ASP A 81 -38.52 25.36 1.75
C ASP A 81 -39.75 24.46 1.52
N GLY A 82 -39.54 23.16 1.27
CA GLY A 82 -40.61 22.17 1.20
C GLY A 82 -41.38 22.05 2.52
N ALA A 83 -40.68 22.05 3.66
CA ALA A 83 -41.29 22.09 4.99
C ALA A 83 -42.20 23.32 5.16
N GLY A 84 -41.70 24.49 4.75
CA GLY A 84 -42.43 25.76 4.80
C GLY A 84 -43.69 25.74 3.93
N LYS A 85 -43.57 25.27 2.69
CA LYS A 85 -44.70 25.12 1.75
C LYS A 85 -45.75 24.13 2.25
N ALA A 86 -45.31 23.01 2.80
CA ALA A 86 -46.21 21.98 3.32
C ALA A 86 -46.97 22.44 4.57
N MET A 87 -46.30 23.18 5.46
CA MET A 87 -46.97 23.82 6.60
C MET A 87 -47.90 24.96 6.18
N ALA A 88 -47.60 25.68 5.09
CA ALA A 88 -48.50 26.68 4.52
C ALA A 88 -49.75 26.02 3.92
N ALA A 89 -49.59 24.92 3.17
CA ALA A 89 -50.69 24.13 2.62
C ALA A 89 -51.61 23.59 3.73
N LEU A 90 -51.04 23.03 4.80
CA LEU A 90 -51.79 22.57 5.96
C LEU A 90 -52.62 23.69 6.62
N ARG A 91 -52.05 24.89 6.75
CA ARG A 91 -52.76 26.05 7.31
C ARG A 91 -53.91 26.54 6.43
N SER A 92 -53.85 26.25 5.12
CA SER A 92 -54.92 26.58 4.17
C SER A 92 -55.99 25.48 4.04
N GLU A 93 -55.79 24.31 4.64
CA GLU A 93 -56.75 23.21 4.57
C GLU A 93 -58.04 23.52 5.33
N PHE A 94 -59.17 23.23 4.68
CA PHE A 94 -60.48 23.49 5.25
C PHE A 94 -60.73 22.62 6.50
N GLY A 95 -61.05 23.26 7.60
CA GLY A 95 -61.28 22.61 8.90
C GLY A 95 -60.11 22.77 9.88
N VAL A 96 -58.89 23.07 9.41
CA VAL A 96 -57.72 23.28 10.27
C VAL A 96 -57.79 24.67 10.91
N ARG A 97 -57.66 24.73 12.23
CA ARG A 97 -57.60 25.98 13.01
C ARG A 97 -56.17 26.33 13.40
N ARG A 98 -55.40 25.34 13.86
CA ARG A 98 -53.98 25.48 14.20
C ARG A 98 -53.21 24.33 13.60
N ALA A 99 -52.07 24.65 12.99
CA ALA A 99 -51.08 23.70 12.53
C ALA A 99 -49.91 23.70 13.51
N LEU A 100 -49.71 22.59 14.20
CA LEU A 100 -48.71 22.37 15.25
C LEU A 100 -47.69 21.31 14.81
N GLY A 101 -46.54 21.25 15.49
CA GLY A 101 -45.44 20.35 15.13
C GLY A 101 -44.51 20.93 14.06
N GLY A 102 -43.77 20.05 13.38
CA GLY A 102 -42.73 20.45 12.43
C GLY A 102 -42.21 19.27 11.63
N LEU A 103 -41.87 19.54 10.38
CA LEU A 103 -41.23 18.59 9.49
C LEU A 103 -39.72 18.78 9.60
N SER A 104 -39.01 17.73 10.00
CA SER A 104 -37.56 17.76 10.11
C SER A 104 -36.92 17.64 8.73
N GLN A 105 -36.00 18.53 8.39
CA GLN A 105 -35.27 18.41 7.14
C GLN A 105 -34.27 17.25 7.23
N VAL A 106 -34.30 16.33 6.27
CA VAL A 106 -33.25 15.32 6.11
C VAL A 106 -32.01 15.94 5.48
N VAL A 107 -30.85 15.72 6.11
CA VAL A 107 -29.57 16.13 5.57
C VAL A 107 -29.13 15.10 4.54
N VAL A 108 -29.12 15.53 3.28
CA VAL A 108 -28.68 14.71 2.15
C VAL A 108 -27.15 14.58 2.21
N GLN A 109 -26.66 13.34 2.28
CA GLN A 109 -25.24 13.00 2.23
C GLN A 109 -24.76 13.06 0.78
N LYS A 110 -23.67 13.82 0.56
CA LYS A 110 -22.91 13.81 -0.68
C LYS A 110 -21.40 13.88 -0.39
N PRO A 111 -20.58 13.07 -1.06
CA PRO A 111 -20.99 12.04 -2.01
C PRO A 111 -21.65 10.85 -1.31
N TYR A 112 -22.61 10.19 -1.97
CA TYR A 112 -23.35 9.07 -1.40
C TYR A 112 -22.64 7.75 -1.70
N SER A 113 -21.69 7.39 -0.83
CA SER A 113 -20.79 6.26 -1.07
C SER A 113 -21.20 4.98 -0.32
N TRP A 114 -21.04 3.83 -0.97
CA TRP A 114 -21.25 2.49 -0.43
C TRP A 114 -20.21 1.51 -0.99
N PHE A 115 -19.84 0.48 -0.23
CA PHE A 115 -18.93 -0.56 -0.71
C PHE A 115 -19.19 -1.93 -0.07
N ALA A 116 -18.71 -2.97 -0.75
CA ALA A 116 -18.55 -4.31 -0.20
C ALA A 116 -17.13 -4.81 -0.49
N ALA A 117 -16.39 -5.23 0.55
CA ALA A 117 -15.01 -5.66 0.44
C ALA A 117 -14.83 -7.10 0.95
N ARG A 118 -14.16 -7.94 0.17
CA ARG A 118 -13.76 -9.31 0.54
C ARG A 118 -12.28 -9.32 0.89
N THR A 119 -11.97 -9.73 2.12
CA THR A 119 -10.57 -9.85 2.58
C THR A 119 -10.46 -11.03 3.54
N GLY A 120 -9.64 -12.02 3.15
CA GLY A 120 -9.50 -13.25 3.92
C GLY A 120 -10.84 -13.97 4.12
N GLY A 121 -11.13 -14.37 5.36
CA GLY A 121 -12.37 -15.06 5.74
C GLY A 121 -13.59 -14.17 5.99
N SER A 122 -13.60 -12.92 5.51
CA SER A 122 -14.71 -12.00 5.80
C SER A 122 -15.08 -11.07 4.64
N VAL A 123 -16.35 -10.65 4.65
CA VAL A 123 -16.92 -9.63 3.77
C VAL A 123 -17.37 -8.46 4.62
N THR A 124 -16.88 -7.25 4.35
CA THR A 124 -17.30 -6.03 5.01
C THR A 124 -18.20 -5.20 4.11
N LEU A 125 -19.40 -4.88 4.57
CA LEU A 125 -20.32 -3.93 3.94
C LEU A 125 -20.18 -2.59 4.66
N GLY A 126 -20.08 -1.48 3.93
CA GLY A 126 -19.90 -0.17 4.57
C GLY A 126 -20.34 1.00 3.70
N GLY A 127 -20.38 2.18 4.30
CA GLY A 127 -20.91 3.39 3.69
C GLY A 127 -22.41 3.54 3.95
N PHE A 128 -23.12 4.19 3.03
CA PHE A 128 -24.51 4.59 3.22
C PHE A 128 -25.52 3.65 2.57
N ALA A 129 -26.59 3.34 3.28
CA ALA A 129 -27.77 2.64 2.76
C ALA A 129 -28.99 3.58 2.83
N PRO A 130 -29.84 3.60 1.78
CA PRO A 130 -30.97 4.54 1.73
C PRO A 130 -32.00 4.29 2.84
N ASP A 131 -32.12 3.03 3.26
CA ASP A 131 -33.04 2.57 4.29
C ASP A 131 -32.55 1.24 4.90
N LEU A 132 -33.19 0.85 6.00
CA LEU A 132 -32.87 -0.37 6.73
C LEU A 132 -33.15 -1.63 5.89
N GLU A 133 -34.19 -1.61 5.06
CA GLU A 133 -34.55 -2.73 4.20
C GLU A 133 -33.45 -3.03 3.19
N THR A 134 -32.91 -2.01 2.53
CA THR A 134 -31.80 -2.12 1.58
C THR A 134 -30.52 -2.59 2.29
N ALA A 135 -30.22 -2.08 3.49
CA ALA A 135 -29.07 -2.54 4.27
C ALA A 135 -29.17 -4.04 4.58
N GLN A 136 -30.32 -4.48 5.09
CA GLN A 136 -30.57 -5.89 5.38
C GLN A 136 -30.55 -6.77 4.13
N ALA A 137 -31.09 -6.28 3.01
CA ALA A 137 -31.05 -6.97 1.73
C ALA A 137 -29.61 -7.15 1.21
N ASN A 138 -28.77 -6.13 1.35
CA ASN A 138 -27.35 -6.19 0.99
C ASN A 138 -26.60 -7.21 1.88
N ALA A 139 -26.84 -7.20 3.20
CA ALA A 139 -26.25 -8.15 4.14
C ALA A 139 -26.67 -9.60 3.86
N ALA A 140 -27.97 -9.83 3.62
CA ALA A 140 -28.51 -11.13 3.26
C ALA A 140 -27.96 -11.61 1.90
N ALA A 141 -27.87 -10.74 0.90
CA ALA A 141 -27.27 -11.05 -0.39
C ALA A 141 -25.80 -11.45 -0.24
N ALA A 142 -25.02 -10.71 0.55
CA ALA A 142 -23.62 -11.05 0.82
C ALA A 142 -23.48 -12.44 1.46
N GLY A 143 -24.30 -12.74 2.48
CA GLY A 143 -24.32 -14.05 3.14
C GLY A 143 -24.73 -15.19 2.21
N ASN A 144 -25.69 -14.98 1.31
CA ASN A 144 -26.13 -15.98 0.34
C ASN A 144 -25.08 -16.23 -0.75
N LEU A 145 -24.39 -15.19 -1.19
CA LEU A 145 -23.36 -15.28 -2.23
C LEU A 145 -22.07 -15.90 -1.71
N LEU A 146 -21.74 -15.68 -0.43
CA LEU A 146 -20.49 -16.09 0.20
C LEU A 146 -20.76 -16.73 1.58
N PRO A 147 -21.39 -17.92 1.63
CA PRO A 147 -21.87 -18.52 2.89
C PRO A 147 -20.75 -18.93 3.86
N ASP A 148 -19.54 -19.17 3.35
CA ASP A 148 -18.39 -19.58 4.15
C ASP A 148 -17.64 -18.39 4.78
N LEU A 149 -18.04 -17.15 4.48
CA LEU A 149 -17.37 -15.94 4.95
C LEU A 149 -18.20 -15.21 6.00
N ARG A 150 -17.50 -14.65 7.00
CA ARG A 150 -18.14 -13.80 8.02
C ARG A 150 -18.58 -12.49 7.39
N ILE A 151 -19.86 -12.16 7.50
CA ILE A 151 -20.40 -10.85 7.08
C ILE A 151 -20.24 -9.83 8.22
N ASP A 152 -19.56 -8.72 7.93
CA ASP A 152 -19.34 -7.57 8.80
C ASP A 152 -20.14 -6.38 8.24
N ASP A 153 -21.38 -6.22 8.69
CA ASP A 153 -22.24 -5.12 8.26
C ASP A 153 -21.97 -3.85 9.06
N ARG A 154 -21.45 -2.83 8.37
CA ARG A 154 -21.15 -1.49 8.90
C ARG A 154 -21.86 -0.39 8.10
N GLN A 155 -22.97 -0.74 7.45
CA GLN A 155 -23.76 0.23 6.69
C GLN A 155 -24.45 1.22 7.65
N THR A 156 -24.46 2.50 7.28
CA THR A 156 -25.16 3.56 8.01
C THR A 156 -26.34 4.05 7.18
N ILE A 157 -27.49 4.26 7.81
CA ILE A 157 -28.65 4.80 7.10
C ILE A 157 -28.44 6.29 6.85
N ALA A 158 -28.55 6.71 5.58
CA ALA A 158 -28.46 8.11 5.22
C ALA A 158 -29.32 8.45 4.00
N PHE A 159 -29.55 9.74 3.80
CA PHE A 159 -30.37 10.24 2.70
C PHE A 159 -29.48 10.76 1.57
N GLY A 160 -29.93 10.68 0.32
CA GLY A 160 -29.17 11.17 -0.84
C GLY A 160 -28.75 10.12 -1.85
N ALA A 161 -29.17 8.87 -1.68
CA ALA A 161 -28.97 7.82 -2.66
C ALA A 161 -29.54 8.24 -4.04
N PRO A 162 -28.77 8.10 -5.12
CA PRO A 162 -29.27 8.23 -6.48
C PRO A 162 -30.44 7.28 -6.78
N GLU A 163 -31.26 7.63 -7.77
CA GLU A 163 -32.29 6.73 -8.26
C GLU A 163 -31.67 5.41 -8.75
N GLY A 164 -32.24 4.27 -8.33
CA GLY A 164 -31.72 2.95 -8.70
C GLY A 164 -30.50 2.49 -7.90
N PHE A 165 -30.10 3.20 -6.83
CA PHE A 165 -28.94 2.85 -6.00
C PHE A 165 -29.05 1.45 -5.38
N ALA A 166 -30.18 1.09 -4.77
CA ALA A 166 -30.39 -0.22 -4.15
C ALA A 166 -30.24 -1.38 -5.16
N ALA A 167 -30.75 -1.19 -6.38
CA ALA A 167 -30.57 -2.16 -7.47
C ALA A 167 -29.10 -2.22 -7.93
N MET A 168 -28.36 -1.10 -7.88
CA MET A 168 -26.94 -1.08 -8.21
C MET A 168 -26.10 -1.78 -7.13
N THR A 169 -26.34 -1.55 -5.84
CA THR A 169 -25.59 -2.23 -4.76
C THR A 169 -25.76 -3.74 -4.84
N ALA A 170 -26.97 -4.23 -5.12
CA ALA A 170 -27.23 -5.66 -5.34
C ALA A 170 -26.46 -6.21 -6.55
N ALA A 171 -26.47 -5.50 -7.68
CA ALA A 171 -25.78 -5.91 -8.90
C ALA A 171 -24.25 -5.91 -8.75
N MET A 172 -23.71 -4.97 -7.97
CA MET A 172 -22.30 -4.91 -7.60
C MET A 172 -21.90 -6.02 -6.64
N LEU A 173 -22.73 -6.29 -5.62
CA LEU A 173 -22.53 -7.41 -4.67
C LEU A 173 -22.39 -8.76 -5.39
N ALA A 174 -23.17 -8.97 -6.45
CA ALA A 174 -23.09 -10.18 -7.27
C ALA A 174 -21.73 -10.38 -7.97
N GLN A 175 -20.88 -9.35 -8.05
CA GLN A 175 -19.52 -9.47 -8.59
C GLN A 175 -18.50 -9.91 -7.55
N LEU A 176 -18.78 -9.70 -6.26
CA LEU A 176 -17.84 -9.96 -5.17
C LEU A 176 -17.32 -11.40 -5.08
N PRO A 177 -18.11 -12.46 -5.39
CA PRO A 177 -17.59 -13.83 -5.38
C PRO A 177 -16.47 -14.09 -6.39
N LYS A 178 -16.44 -13.34 -7.50
CA LYS A 178 -15.43 -13.48 -8.56
C LYS A 178 -14.06 -12.92 -8.17
N LEU A 179 -13.95 -12.24 -7.03
CA LEU A 179 -12.70 -11.71 -6.48
C LEU A 179 -12.14 -12.67 -5.43
N ALA A 180 -10.84 -12.98 -5.48
CA ALA A 180 -10.14 -13.66 -4.39
C ALA A 180 -10.01 -12.73 -3.17
N SER A 181 -9.65 -11.47 -3.44
CA SER A 181 -9.59 -10.38 -2.49
C SER A 181 -9.85 -9.08 -3.24
N GLY A 182 -10.57 -8.13 -2.64
CA GLY A 182 -10.90 -6.89 -3.33
C GLY A 182 -12.16 -6.22 -2.84
N ARG A 183 -12.63 -5.23 -3.60
CA ARG A 183 -13.76 -4.39 -3.24
C ARG A 183 -14.59 -4.02 -4.47
N VAL A 184 -15.90 -4.00 -4.27
CA VAL A 184 -16.84 -3.31 -5.16
C VAL A 184 -17.29 -2.03 -4.47
N ALA A 185 -17.26 -0.92 -5.18
CA ALA A 185 -17.56 0.39 -4.62
C ALA A 185 -18.47 1.21 -5.54
N LEU A 186 -19.42 1.92 -4.92
CA LEU A 186 -20.36 2.82 -5.56
C LEU A 186 -20.28 4.17 -4.86
N ASP A 187 -20.09 5.23 -5.63
CA ASP A 187 -19.98 6.60 -5.15
C ASP A 187 -20.87 7.51 -5.99
N ASP A 188 -22.03 7.87 -5.43
CA ASP A 188 -23.14 8.44 -6.19
C ASP A 188 -23.45 7.57 -7.42
N GLY A 189 -23.19 8.11 -8.62
CA GLY A 189 -23.38 7.46 -9.90
C GLY A 189 -22.10 6.86 -10.49
N ARG A 190 -21.01 6.73 -9.73
CA ARG A 190 -19.74 6.17 -10.22
C ARG A 190 -19.44 4.87 -9.51
N PHE A 191 -19.05 3.83 -10.22
CA PHE A 191 -18.73 2.56 -9.60
C PHE A 191 -17.46 1.94 -10.13
N CYS A 192 -16.81 1.12 -9.31
CA CYS A 192 -15.74 0.26 -9.79
C CYS A 192 -15.57 -1.02 -8.99
N VAL A 193 -14.78 -1.91 -9.56
CA VAL A 193 -14.36 -3.18 -9.00
C VAL A 193 -12.83 -3.16 -8.96
N GLU A 194 -12.25 -3.40 -7.79
CA GLU A 194 -10.80 -3.42 -7.58
C GLU A 194 -10.38 -4.67 -6.79
N GLY A 195 -9.12 -5.07 -6.94
CA GLY A 195 -8.52 -6.21 -6.26
C GLY A 195 -8.08 -7.31 -7.22
N THR A 196 -7.96 -8.53 -6.73
CA THR A 196 -7.47 -9.69 -7.48
C THR A 196 -8.61 -10.64 -7.81
N ALA A 197 -8.77 -10.98 -9.09
CA ALA A 197 -9.75 -11.95 -9.55
C ALA A 197 -9.42 -13.37 -9.01
N GLU A 198 -10.46 -14.14 -8.73
CA GLU A 198 -10.34 -15.53 -8.24
C GLU A 198 -9.78 -16.49 -9.30
N SER A 199 -10.10 -16.25 -10.56
CA SER A 199 -9.66 -17.04 -11.70
C SER A 199 -9.54 -16.17 -12.94
N ALA A 200 -8.92 -16.70 -14.00
CA ALA A 200 -8.78 -15.97 -15.26
C ALA A 200 -10.14 -15.75 -15.93
N ASP A 201 -11.06 -16.71 -15.80
CA ASP A 201 -12.43 -16.58 -16.31
C ASP A 201 -13.21 -15.55 -15.48
N SER A 202 -12.98 -15.50 -14.16
CA SER A 202 -13.52 -14.48 -13.27
C SER A 202 -13.02 -13.09 -13.64
N PHE A 203 -11.74 -12.93 -13.99
CA PHE A 203 -11.15 -11.66 -14.41
C PHE A 203 -11.87 -11.11 -15.65
N VAL A 204 -11.98 -11.91 -16.71
CA VAL A 204 -12.69 -11.53 -17.95
C VAL A 204 -14.15 -11.21 -17.67
N ALA A 205 -14.80 -11.99 -16.79
CA ALA A 205 -16.19 -11.75 -16.41
C ALA A 205 -16.39 -10.46 -15.62
N LEU A 206 -15.40 -10.03 -14.83
CA LEU A 206 -15.43 -8.77 -14.07
C LEU A 206 -15.24 -7.56 -14.99
N GLU A 207 -14.32 -7.64 -15.96
CA GLU A 207 -14.15 -6.61 -16.99
C GLU A 207 -15.42 -6.43 -17.82
N ALA A 208 -16.03 -7.54 -18.24
CA ALA A 208 -17.30 -7.50 -18.97
C ALA A 208 -18.46 -6.96 -18.10
N ALA A 209 -18.51 -7.32 -16.82
CA ALA A 209 -19.53 -6.84 -15.89
C ALA A 209 -19.46 -5.32 -15.72
N ALA A 210 -18.27 -4.74 -15.68
CA ALA A 210 -18.10 -3.29 -15.57
C ALA A 210 -18.78 -2.54 -16.73
N ALA A 211 -18.67 -3.06 -17.96
CA ALA A 211 -19.35 -2.50 -19.12
C ALA A 211 -20.87 -2.73 -19.10
N GLN A 212 -21.32 -3.91 -18.65
CA GLN A 212 -22.75 -4.28 -18.59
C GLN A 212 -23.53 -3.52 -17.51
N LEU A 213 -22.88 -3.22 -16.37
CA LEU A 213 -23.49 -2.49 -15.26
C LEU A 213 -23.59 -0.98 -15.53
N ALA A 214 -22.83 -0.46 -16.51
CA ALA A 214 -22.90 0.94 -16.91
C ALA A 214 -24.26 1.25 -17.57
N ARG A 215 -24.98 2.22 -17.00
CA ARG A 215 -26.33 2.64 -17.43
C ARG A 215 -26.55 4.13 -17.13
N PRO A 216 -27.57 4.81 -17.67
CA PRO A 216 -27.84 6.20 -17.32
C PRO A 216 -27.90 6.40 -15.79
N GLY A 217 -27.15 7.37 -15.26
CA GLY A 217 -27.00 7.59 -13.82
C GLY A 217 -25.91 6.77 -13.13
N PHE A 218 -25.35 5.73 -13.77
CA PHE A 218 -24.27 4.91 -13.22
C PHE A 218 -23.16 4.61 -14.25
N GLN A 219 -21.96 5.11 -14.00
CA GLN A 219 -20.81 4.99 -14.87
C GLN A 219 -19.69 4.18 -14.20
N SER A 220 -19.14 3.21 -14.94
CA SER A 220 -17.95 2.51 -14.50
C SER A 220 -16.73 3.44 -14.59
N VAL A 221 -15.85 3.37 -13.60
CA VAL A 221 -14.53 4.01 -13.64
C VAL A 221 -13.42 2.98 -13.54
N SER A 222 -12.27 3.30 -14.13
CA SER A 222 -11.08 2.44 -14.09
C SER A 222 -10.53 2.40 -12.67
N CYS A 223 -10.32 1.18 -12.16
CA CYS A 223 -9.71 0.87 -10.87
C CYS A 223 -8.73 -0.30 -11.08
N ASP A 224 -7.86 -0.53 -10.09
CA ASP A 224 -6.84 -1.58 -10.15
C ASP A 224 -7.49 -2.96 -9.97
N LEU A 225 -7.77 -3.63 -11.09
CA LEU A 225 -8.21 -5.01 -11.15
C LEU A 225 -7.08 -5.87 -11.70
N ASP A 226 -6.59 -6.81 -10.90
CA ASP A 226 -5.51 -7.72 -11.22
C ASP A 226 -6.02 -9.12 -11.58
N PRO A 227 -5.41 -9.80 -12.56
CA PRO A 227 -5.70 -11.21 -12.83
C PRO A 227 -5.15 -12.11 -11.69
N PRO A 228 -5.61 -13.36 -11.59
CA PRO A 228 -5.18 -14.25 -10.51
C PRO A 228 -3.67 -14.50 -10.56
N MET A 229 -3.06 -14.73 -9.40
CA MET A 229 -1.68 -15.20 -9.31
C MET A 229 -1.62 -16.70 -9.58
N ILE A 230 -0.85 -17.10 -10.60
CA ILE A 230 -0.72 -18.49 -11.04
C ILE A 230 0.63 -19.04 -10.55
N SER A 231 0.59 -20.14 -9.80
CA SER A 231 1.77 -20.87 -9.35
C SER A 231 1.54 -22.39 -9.41
N PRO A 232 2.40 -23.17 -10.10
CA PRO A 232 3.52 -22.71 -10.93
C PRO A 232 3.01 -22.00 -12.21
N TYR A 233 3.70 -20.94 -12.62
CA TYR A 233 3.37 -20.21 -13.85
C TYR A 233 3.69 -21.04 -15.08
N ARG A 234 2.73 -21.22 -15.99
CA ARG A 234 2.90 -22.06 -17.18
C ARG A 234 2.54 -21.30 -18.46
N TRP A 235 3.35 -21.51 -19.49
CA TRP A 235 3.08 -21.08 -20.85
C TRP A 235 3.56 -22.16 -21.83
N SER A 236 2.81 -22.42 -22.90
CA SER A 236 3.23 -23.38 -23.92
C SER A 236 2.82 -22.96 -25.33
N ALA A 237 3.58 -23.46 -26.30
CA ALA A 237 3.26 -23.37 -27.72
C ALA A 237 3.44 -24.75 -28.35
N GLU A 238 2.43 -25.23 -29.06
CA GLU A 238 2.44 -26.52 -29.73
C GLU A 238 2.19 -26.36 -31.23
N ARG A 239 3.06 -26.96 -32.05
CA ARG A 239 2.93 -27.06 -33.49
C ARG A 239 2.42 -28.43 -33.88
N SER A 240 1.24 -28.48 -34.50
CA SER A 240 0.67 -29.71 -35.02
C SER A 240 1.29 -30.15 -36.35
N GLU A 241 1.02 -31.39 -36.77
CA GLU A 241 1.41 -31.89 -38.10
C GLU A 241 0.70 -31.15 -39.25
N ALA A 242 -0.44 -30.51 -38.97
CA ALA A 242 -1.21 -29.70 -39.92
C ALA A 242 -0.80 -28.22 -39.90
N ASP A 243 0.39 -27.89 -39.39
CA ASP A 243 0.92 -26.52 -39.30
C ASP A 243 -0.05 -25.53 -38.62
N THR A 244 -0.65 -25.96 -37.51
CA THR A 244 -1.38 -25.10 -36.58
C THR A 244 -0.55 -24.90 -35.32
N ILE A 245 -0.38 -23.64 -34.91
CA ILE A 245 0.28 -23.27 -33.65
C ILE A 245 -0.79 -22.95 -32.62
N THR A 246 -0.87 -23.74 -31.55
CA THR A 246 -1.72 -23.46 -30.41
C THR A 246 -0.88 -22.86 -29.30
N LEU A 247 -1.22 -21.65 -28.86
CA LEU A 247 -0.61 -20.98 -27.71
C LEU A 247 -1.53 -21.18 -26.50
N SER A 248 -1.00 -21.70 -25.39
CA SER A 248 -1.77 -22.02 -24.19
C SER A 248 -1.03 -21.57 -22.92
N GLY A 249 -1.72 -21.56 -21.78
CA GLY A 249 -1.18 -21.13 -20.49
C GLY A 249 -1.51 -19.67 -20.17
N SER A 250 -0.63 -18.99 -19.42
CA SER A 250 -0.91 -17.66 -18.86
C SER A 250 -0.10 -16.54 -19.52
N PHE A 251 -0.67 -15.33 -19.55
CA PHE A 251 0.02 -14.08 -19.88
C PHE A 251 -0.22 -12.99 -18.82
N PRO A 252 0.76 -12.12 -18.49
CA PRO A 252 0.63 -11.16 -17.38
C PRO A 252 -0.33 -10.02 -17.68
N ARG A 253 -0.18 -9.38 -18.84
CA ARG A 253 -0.99 -8.22 -19.26
C ARG A 253 -1.35 -8.31 -20.74
N ASP A 254 -2.38 -7.59 -21.15
CA ASP A 254 -2.77 -7.53 -22.57
C ASP A 254 -1.67 -7.02 -23.51
N GLY A 255 -0.80 -6.14 -23.01
CA GLY A 255 0.38 -5.70 -23.74
C GLY A 255 1.34 -6.86 -24.07
N ASP A 256 1.47 -7.80 -23.15
CA ASP A 256 2.33 -8.99 -23.28
C ASP A 256 1.73 -9.99 -24.24
N ARG A 257 0.42 -10.25 -24.15
CA ARG A 257 -0.31 -11.10 -25.11
C ARG A 257 -0.08 -10.63 -26.56
N ARG A 258 -0.18 -9.31 -26.80
CA ARG A 258 0.09 -8.74 -28.12
C ARG A 258 1.53 -8.98 -28.59
N GLN A 259 2.50 -8.86 -27.69
CA GLN A 259 3.91 -9.14 -28.00
C GLN A 259 4.15 -10.62 -28.32
N ILE A 260 3.54 -11.54 -27.57
CA ILE A 260 3.63 -12.99 -27.81
C ILE A 260 3.04 -13.33 -29.19
N LEU A 261 1.85 -12.83 -29.51
CA LEU A 261 1.23 -13.03 -30.82
C LEU A 261 2.07 -12.44 -31.97
N ALA A 262 2.69 -11.29 -31.76
CA ALA A 262 3.61 -10.70 -32.73
C ALA A 262 4.91 -11.50 -32.88
N ALA A 263 5.44 -12.08 -31.80
CA ALA A 263 6.57 -13.00 -31.85
C ALA A 263 6.21 -14.28 -32.61
N ALA A 264 5.03 -14.87 -32.36
CA ALA A 264 4.55 -16.06 -33.06
C ALA A 264 4.41 -15.80 -34.57
N ARG A 265 3.79 -14.68 -34.96
CA ARG A 265 3.68 -14.31 -36.39
C ARG A 265 5.04 -14.11 -37.08
N ARG A 266 6.04 -13.60 -36.35
CA ARG A 266 7.41 -13.45 -36.88
C ARG A 266 8.12 -14.80 -37.02
N ALA A 267 7.94 -15.71 -36.07
CA ALA A 267 8.54 -17.04 -36.12
C ALA A 267 7.90 -17.93 -37.19
N PHE A 268 6.61 -17.71 -37.51
CA PHE A 268 5.83 -18.51 -38.46
C PHE A 268 5.22 -17.65 -39.60
N PRO A 269 6.01 -17.16 -40.57
CA PRO A 269 5.57 -16.18 -41.56
C PRO A 269 4.76 -16.72 -42.77
N ALA A 270 4.52 -18.03 -42.90
CA ALA A 270 3.90 -18.62 -44.10
C ALA A 270 2.79 -19.66 -43.80
N GLY A 271 1.51 -19.33 -44.07
CA GLY A 271 0.40 -20.30 -44.14
C GLY A 271 -0.02 -21.01 -42.84
N VAL A 272 0.74 -20.82 -41.75
CA VAL A 272 0.50 -21.43 -40.44
C VAL A 272 -0.65 -20.71 -39.72
N SER A 273 -1.64 -21.46 -39.24
CA SER A 273 -2.72 -20.88 -38.43
C SER A 273 -2.31 -20.76 -36.96
N ILE A 274 -2.51 -19.60 -36.35
CA ILE A 274 -2.20 -19.37 -34.93
C ILE A 274 -3.51 -19.34 -34.15
N ARG A 275 -3.68 -20.29 -33.24
CA ARG A 275 -4.77 -20.38 -32.27
C ARG A 275 -4.28 -19.88 -30.92
N ASP A 276 -4.99 -18.90 -30.36
CA ASP A 276 -4.68 -18.34 -29.05
C ASP A 276 -5.68 -18.83 -28.02
N GLU A 277 -5.21 -19.66 -27.10
CA GLU A 277 -5.93 -20.20 -25.95
C GLU A 277 -5.33 -19.73 -24.63
N MET A 278 -4.46 -18.72 -24.66
CA MET A 278 -3.83 -18.19 -23.46
C MET A 278 -4.84 -17.40 -22.61
N LYS A 279 -4.63 -17.40 -21.30
CA LYS A 279 -5.49 -16.73 -20.31
C LYS A 279 -4.71 -15.69 -19.48
N PRO A 280 -5.33 -14.61 -19.00
CA PRO A 280 -4.66 -13.65 -18.15
C PRO A 280 -4.28 -14.27 -16.79
N GLY A 281 -3.08 -13.98 -16.30
CA GLY A 281 -2.57 -14.49 -15.03
C GLY A 281 -1.23 -13.88 -14.65
N LEU A 282 -1.08 -13.48 -13.38
CA LEU A 282 0.16 -12.98 -12.79
C LEU A 282 1.08 -14.13 -12.33
N GLY A 283 2.36 -13.84 -12.09
CA GLY A 283 3.35 -14.81 -11.63
C GLY A 283 4.38 -15.21 -12.70
N ALA A 284 4.45 -14.50 -13.83
CA ALA A 284 5.42 -14.79 -14.87
C ALA A 284 6.87 -14.66 -14.37
N PRO A 285 7.79 -15.52 -14.85
CA PRO A 285 9.20 -15.44 -14.51
C PRO A 285 9.85 -14.15 -15.04
N SER A 286 11.05 -13.84 -14.56
CA SER A 286 11.83 -12.72 -15.09
C SER A 286 12.13 -12.92 -16.59
N ALA A 287 12.21 -11.82 -17.34
CA ALA A 287 12.43 -11.82 -18.78
C ALA A 287 11.48 -12.73 -19.59
N PHE A 288 10.25 -12.93 -19.12
CA PHE A 288 9.28 -13.86 -19.71
C PHE A 288 9.08 -13.68 -21.23
N ILE A 289 8.95 -12.45 -21.73
CA ILE A 289 8.72 -12.19 -23.17
C ILE A 289 9.92 -12.58 -24.03
N ASP A 290 11.14 -12.40 -23.52
CA ASP A 290 12.36 -12.81 -24.21
C ASP A 290 12.46 -14.34 -24.26
N LYS A 291 12.13 -15.01 -23.14
CA LYS A 291 12.04 -16.48 -23.06
C LYS A 291 10.99 -17.03 -24.03
N VAL A 292 9.80 -16.44 -24.09
CA VAL A 292 8.73 -16.83 -25.04
C VAL A 292 9.17 -16.61 -26.49
N SER A 293 9.78 -15.46 -26.79
CA SER A 293 10.25 -15.16 -28.16
C SER A 293 11.31 -16.15 -28.62
N ARG A 294 12.23 -16.55 -27.73
CA ARG A 294 13.20 -17.61 -27.99
C ARG A 294 12.51 -18.97 -28.20
N ALA A 295 11.61 -19.35 -27.29
CA ALA A 295 10.89 -20.60 -27.36
C ALA A 295 10.11 -20.77 -28.68
N LEU A 296 9.47 -19.70 -29.18
CA LEU A 296 8.80 -19.69 -30.48
C LEU A 296 9.78 -19.82 -31.66
N GLY A 297 10.95 -19.18 -31.56
CA GLY A 297 12.02 -19.29 -32.54
C GLY A 297 12.62 -20.70 -32.63
N ASP A 298 12.78 -21.37 -31.49
CA ASP A 298 13.26 -22.75 -31.42
C ASP A 298 12.20 -23.75 -31.91
N LEU A 299 10.94 -23.54 -31.52
CA LEU A 299 9.80 -24.34 -32.01
C LEU A 299 9.63 -24.24 -33.54
N ALA A 300 9.92 -23.08 -34.14
CA ALA A 300 9.86 -22.91 -35.60
C ALA A 300 10.82 -23.84 -36.37
N ARG A 301 11.87 -24.33 -35.70
CA ARG A 301 12.86 -25.27 -36.26
C ARG A 301 12.46 -26.74 -36.10
N LEU A 302 11.38 -27.01 -35.37
CA LEU A 302 10.83 -28.35 -35.13
C LEU A 302 9.56 -28.59 -35.96
N ARG A 303 9.27 -29.88 -36.18
CA ARG A 303 8.03 -30.41 -36.77
C ARG A 303 7.49 -31.49 -35.85
N PRO A 304 6.18 -31.78 -35.87
CA PRO A 304 5.36 -31.32 -34.75
C PRO A 304 6.14 -31.23 -33.43
N GLY A 305 6.05 -30.09 -32.76
CA GLY A 305 6.85 -29.85 -31.56
C GLY A 305 6.05 -29.12 -30.50
N LYS A 306 6.55 -29.15 -29.28
CA LYS A 306 6.01 -28.42 -28.14
C LYS A 306 7.13 -27.71 -27.41
N ALA A 307 6.94 -26.42 -27.17
CA ALA A 307 7.75 -25.62 -26.27
C ALA A 307 6.92 -25.31 -25.02
N GLU A 308 7.49 -25.47 -23.84
CA GLU A 308 6.83 -25.21 -22.56
C GLU A 308 7.77 -24.45 -21.61
N ILE A 309 7.21 -23.47 -20.91
CA ILE A 309 7.88 -22.70 -19.86
C ILE A 309 7.07 -22.90 -18.59
N GLU A 310 7.70 -23.47 -17.57
CA GLU A 310 7.13 -23.67 -16.24
C GLU A 310 8.05 -23.00 -15.21
N GLY A 311 7.65 -21.86 -14.64
CA GLY A 311 8.54 -21.03 -13.84
C GLY A 311 9.79 -20.66 -14.64
N ASP A 312 10.98 -21.03 -14.16
CA ASP A 312 12.25 -20.83 -14.87
C ASP A 312 12.71 -22.04 -15.69
N VAL A 313 11.93 -23.12 -15.72
CA VAL A 313 12.25 -24.32 -16.49
C VAL A 313 11.73 -24.18 -17.91
N TYR A 314 12.61 -24.35 -18.88
CA TYR A 314 12.28 -24.43 -20.30
C TYR A 314 12.30 -25.90 -20.76
N ALA A 315 11.30 -26.32 -21.52
CA ALA A 315 11.24 -27.64 -22.12
C ALA A 315 10.89 -27.53 -23.60
N LEU A 316 11.57 -28.32 -24.42
CA LEU A 316 11.33 -28.37 -25.86
C LEU A 316 11.34 -29.83 -26.33
N SER A 317 10.27 -30.25 -27.01
CA SER A 317 10.16 -31.58 -27.58
C SER A 317 9.62 -31.54 -29.01
N GLY A 318 9.97 -32.53 -29.82
CA GLY A 318 9.45 -32.67 -31.18
C GLY A 318 10.42 -33.37 -32.13
N LYS A 319 10.08 -33.39 -33.42
CA LYS A 319 10.95 -33.94 -34.47
C LYS A 319 11.80 -32.83 -35.07
N GLY A 320 13.09 -33.10 -35.23
CA GLY A 320 14.01 -32.18 -35.86
C GLY A 320 13.86 -32.11 -37.40
N PRO A 321 14.73 -31.33 -38.06
CA PRO A 321 14.79 -31.28 -39.52
C PRO A 321 15.18 -32.63 -40.15
N GLU A 322 14.85 -32.83 -41.44
CA GLU A 322 15.05 -34.10 -42.17
C GLU A 322 16.51 -34.53 -42.37
N GLY A 323 17.48 -33.62 -42.18
CA GLY A 323 18.90 -33.93 -42.28
C GLY A 323 19.50 -34.29 -40.91
N TYR A 324 20.23 -35.42 -40.83
CA TYR A 324 20.93 -35.83 -39.61
C TYR A 324 21.86 -34.74 -39.06
N GLU A 325 22.72 -34.17 -39.90
CA GLU A 325 23.66 -33.11 -39.48
C GLU A 325 22.94 -31.83 -39.06
N ALA A 326 21.88 -31.44 -39.77
CA ALA A 326 21.06 -30.28 -39.42
C ALA A 326 20.34 -30.48 -38.07
N CYS A 327 19.88 -31.70 -37.80
CA CYS A 327 19.22 -32.06 -36.54
C CYS A 327 20.20 -32.09 -35.36
N GLN A 328 21.41 -32.63 -35.55
CA GLN A 328 22.46 -32.62 -34.53
C GLN A 328 22.96 -31.19 -34.25
N THR A 329 23.09 -30.35 -35.29
CA THR A 329 23.47 -28.94 -35.14
C THR A 329 22.43 -28.18 -34.33
N LEU A 330 21.14 -28.39 -34.59
CA LEU A 330 20.05 -27.79 -33.81
C LEU A 330 20.13 -28.20 -32.34
N ARG A 331 20.36 -29.48 -32.06
CA ARG A 331 20.50 -30.02 -30.70
C ARG A 331 21.68 -29.38 -29.95
N LEU A 332 22.81 -29.18 -30.62
CA LEU A 332 23.99 -28.51 -30.05
C LEU A 332 23.76 -27.01 -29.84
N GLN A 333 23.11 -26.31 -30.77
CA GLN A 333 22.82 -24.88 -30.64
C GLN A 333 21.89 -24.58 -29.46
N ILE A 334 20.88 -25.42 -29.23
CA ILE A 334 19.97 -25.26 -28.09
C ILE A 334 20.73 -25.55 -26.78
N ALA A 335 21.57 -26.59 -26.75
CA ALA A 335 22.37 -26.93 -25.56
C ALA A 335 23.45 -25.88 -25.21
N GLN A 336 23.96 -25.13 -26.19
CA GLN A 336 24.98 -24.08 -25.98
C GLN A 336 24.38 -22.68 -25.72
N GLY A 337 23.08 -22.48 -26.00
CA GLY A 337 22.37 -21.20 -25.85
C GLY A 337 21.78 -20.96 -24.46
N ASP A 338 21.85 -21.94 -23.55
CA ASP A 338 21.33 -21.84 -22.20
C ASP A 338 22.29 -21.07 -21.29
N GLY A 339 21.80 -19.93 -20.77
CA GLY A 339 22.47 -19.19 -19.71
C GLY A 339 22.32 -19.88 -18.34
N PRO A 340 22.92 -19.31 -17.27
CA PRO A 340 22.97 -19.91 -15.93
C PRO A 340 21.60 -20.14 -15.24
N ASP A 341 20.51 -19.58 -15.77
CA ASP A 341 19.20 -19.51 -15.11
C ASP A 341 18.11 -20.40 -15.73
N SER A 342 18.43 -21.33 -16.65
CA SER A 342 17.44 -22.23 -17.26
C SER A 342 18.03 -23.60 -17.58
N VAL A 343 17.39 -24.67 -17.08
CA VAL A 343 17.76 -26.05 -17.45
C VAL A 343 16.83 -26.48 -18.59
N ALA A 344 17.25 -26.34 -19.85
CA ALA A 344 16.40 -26.81 -20.95
C ALA A 344 16.28 -28.33 -20.95
N ARG A 345 15.07 -28.85 -20.80
CA ARG A 345 14.77 -30.27 -21.02
C ARG A 345 14.44 -30.45 -22.50
N VAL A 346 15.43 -30.88 -23.28
CA VAL A 346 15.33 -30.98 -24.75
C VAL A 346 15.24 -32.43 -25.20
N THR A 347 14.12 -32.80 -25.83
CA THR A 347 13.88 -34.12 -26.41
C THR A 347 13.58 -33.99 -27.90
N ILE A 348 14.62 -33.99 -28.73
CA ILE A 348 14.49 -33.88 -30.19
C ILE A 348 14.76 -35.24 -30.85
N GLU A 349 13.80 -35.74 -31.62
CA GLU A 349 13.96 -36.94 -32.46
C GLU A 349 14.70 -36.56 -33.76
N CYS A 350 15.84 -37.19 -34.02
CA CYS A 350 16.63 -37.01 -35.24
C CYS A 350 16.60 -38.26 -36.13
N PRO A 351 16.68 -38.10 -37.47
CA PRO A 351 16.79 -39.23 -38.40
C PRO A 351 18.09 -40.02 -38.16
N ALA A 352 18.16 -41.28 -38.61
CA ALA A 352 19.34 -42.13 -38.41
C ALA A 352 20.58 -41.58 -39.12
N ALA A 353 21.76 -41.80 -38.53
CA ALA A 353 23.03 -41.40 -39.13
C ALA A 353 23.23 -42.10 -40.49
N PRO A 354 23.80 -41.41 -41.50
CA PRO A 354 24.17 -42.05 -42.75
C PRO A 354 25.21 -43.15 -42.47
N VAL A 355 24.99 -44.33 -43.04
CA VAL A 355 25.88 -45.48 -42.89
C VAL A 355 27.26 -45.12 -43.47
N GLN A 356 28.31 -45.14 -42.65
CA GLN A 356 29.68 -44.94 -43.13
C GLN A 356 30.13 -46.19 -43.90
N VAL A 357 30.53 -46.01 -45.16
CA VAL A 357 31.26 -47.03 -45.92
C VAL A 357 32.68 -47.08 -45.40
N GLU A 358 33.02 -48.16 -44.72
CA GLU A 358 34.33 -48.39 -44.13
C GLU A 358 35.38 -48.58 -45.24
N VAL A 359 36.33 -47.64 -45.35
CA VAL A 359 37.47 -47.75 -46.26
C VAL A 359 38.56 -48.56 -45.54
N PRO A 360 39.05 -49.68 -46.10
CA PRO A 360 40.03 -50.51 -45.42
C PRO A 360 41.39 -49.82 -45.35
N LEU A 361 41.99 -49.78 -44.16
CA LEU A 361 43.39 -49.38 -43.96
C LEU A 361 44.33 -50.47 -44.53
N PRO A 362 45.49 -50.11 -45.13
CA PRO A 362 46.46 -51.08 -45.61
C PRO A 362 47.28 -51.71 -44.48
N ASP A 363 47.55 -53.02 -44.63
CA ASP A 363 48.31 -53.87 -43.71
C ASP A 363 49.78 -53.45 -43.56
N ILE A 364 50.23 -53.32 -42.32
CA ILE A 364 51.65 -53.19 -41.96
C ILE A 364 52.17 -54.57 -41.50
N PRO A 365 53.17 -55.18 -42.14
CA PRO A 365 53.66 -56.50 -41.79
C PRO A 365 54.51 -56.48 -40.51
N GLY A 366 54.35 -57.53 -39.70
CA GLY A 366 54.97 -57.70 -38.38
C GLY A 366 56.48 -57.90 -38.41
N LEU A 367 57.16 -57.30 -37.44
CA LEU A 367 58.58 -57.49 -37.15
C LEU A 367 58.79 -58.33 -35.89
N ILE A 368 59.76 -59.22 -36.04
CA ILE A 368 60.16 -60.36 -35.23
C ILE A 368 60.77 -59.90 -33.89
N LEU A 369 60.38 -60.55 -32.79
CA LEU A 369 61.03 -60.45 -31.48
C LEU A 369 62.38 -61.16 -31.51
N GLN A 370 63.45 -60.46 -31.16
CA GLN A 370 64.76 -61.04 -30.88
C GLN A 370 65.37 -60.39 -29.64
N ASP A 371 65.87 -61.24 -28.75
CA ASP A 371 66.37 -60.95 -27.40
C ASP A 371 67.49 -59.91 -27.35
N VAL A 372 67.38 -58.95 -26.41
CA VAL A 372 68.49 -58.07 -25.99
C VAL A 372 68.51 -57.93 -24.46
N GLN A 373 69.68 -58.18 -23.88
CA GLN A 373 70.07 -58.13 -22.46
C GLN A 373 69.69 -56.84 -21.71
N PRO A 374 69.54 -56.88 -20.37
CA PRO A 374 69.34 -55.69 -19.55
C PRO A 374 70.67 -54.95 -19.31
N ALA A 375 70.65 -53.62 -19.50
CA ALA A 375 71.73 -52.69 -19.19
C ALA A 375 71.26 -51.66 -18.11
N PRO A 376 72.18 -51.03 -17.37
CA PRO A 376 72.07 -50.86 -15.92
C PRO A 376 71.37 -49.57 -15.46
N ALA A 377 71.05 -49.59 -14.16
CA ALA A 377 70.39 -48.52 -13.39
C ALA A 377 71.02 -47.12 -13.58
N PRO A 378 70.20 -46.05 -13.59
CA PRO A 378 70.71 -44.69 -13.53
C PRO A 378 71.31 -44.39 -12.14
N GLN A 379 72.51 -43.83 -12.17
CA GLN A 379 73.27 -43.39 -11.00
C GLN A 379 72.60 -42.19 -10.32
N SER A 380 72.47 -42.30 -9.01
CA SER A 380 72.11 -41.23 -8.08
C SER A 380 73.26 -40.21 -8.01
N SER A 381 73.07 -39.03 -8.58
CA SER A 381 73.89 -37.85 -8.29
C SER A 381 73.41 -37.23 -6.98
N SER A 382 74.06 -37.56 -5.86
CA SER A 382 73.91 -36.80 -4.62
C SER A 382 74.72 -35.49 -4.73
N ALA A 383 74.07 -34.44 -5.21
CA ALA A 383 74.48 -33.08 -4.87
C ALA A 383 73.73 -32.70 -3.60
N ALA A 384 74.36 -32.90 -2.46
CA ALA A 384 73.92 -32.35 -1.19
C ALA A 384 74.02 -30.82 -1.27
N SER A 385 72.97 -30.17 -1.77
CA SER A 385 72.69 -28.78 -1.39
C SER A 385 72.05 -28.84 -0.02
N THR A 386 72.78 -28.37 0.97
CA THR A 386 72.28 -28.10 2.32
C THR A 386 71.11 -27.13 2.17
N ILE A 387 69.88 -27.64 2.20
CA ILE A 387 68.68 -26.82 2.31
C ILE A 387 68.78 -26.20 3.70
N ALA A 388 69.15 -24.92 3.76
CA ALA A 388 68.98 -24.13 4.95
C ALA A 388 67.50 -24.24 5.36
N ALA A 389 67.24 -24.81 6.54
CA ALA A 389 65.89 -24.93 7.07
C ALA A 389 65.25 -23.55 7.06
N THR A 390 64.23 -23.36 6.21
CA THR A 390 63.46 -22.13 6.16
C THR A 390 62.94 -21.86 7.57
N PRO A 391 63.29 -20.72 8.20
CA PRO A 391 62.86 -20.44 9.56
C PRO A 391 61.33 -20.46 9.64
N PRO A 392 60.75 -21.00 10.73
CA PRO A 392 59.31 -21.08 10.88
C PRO A 392 58.70 -19.69 10.82
N GLN A 393 57.70 -19.52 9.96
CA GLN A 393 57.01 -18.25 9.74
C GLN A 393 55.81 -18.13 10.68
N PRO A 394 55.37 -16.91 11.04
CA PRO A 394 54.13 -16.71 11.77
C PRO A 394 52.94 -17.19 10.92
N LEU A 395 51.88 -17.69 11.59
CA LEU A 395 50.64 -18.08 10.91
C LEU A 395 49.97 -16.84 10.31
N ASP A 396 49.88 -16.79 8.99
CA ASP A 396 49.09 -15.81 8.23
C ASP A 396 48.31 -16.56 7.14
N TRP A 397 47.01 -16.68 7.36
CA TRP A 397 46.08 -17.36 6.46
C TRP A 397 44.89 -16.45 6.16
N GLU A 398 44.48 -16.41 4.89
CA GLU A 398 43.37 -15.58 4.43
C GLU A 398 42.46 -16.38 3.49
N ALA A 399 41.15 -16.23 3.70
CA ALA A 399 40.15 -16.60 2.71
C ALA A 399 39.33 -15.37 2.32
N LYS A 400 39.29 -15.10 1.02
CA LYS A 400 38.56 -13.97 0.45
C LYS A 400 37.44 -14.47 -0.45
N ARG A 401 36.26 -13.87 -0.34
CA ARG A 401 35.10 -14.14 -1.19
C ARG A 401 34.70 -12.86 -1.91
N ASP A 402 34.44 -12.96 -3.19
CA ASP A 402 33.84 -11.91 -4.00
C ASP A 402 32.81 -12.50 -4.98
N ALA A 403 32.39 -11.74 -5.98
CA ALA A 403 31.41 -12.18 -6.98
C ALA A 403 31.95 -13.29 -7.92
N GLN A 404 33.27 -13.47 -8.00
CA GLN A 404 33.93 -14.37 -8.95
C GLN A 404 34.28 -15.72 -8.31
N GLY A 405 34.49 -15.77 -6.99
CA GLY A 405 34.92 -16.99 -6.34
C GLY A 405 35.26 -16.84 -4.86
N VAL A 406 35.79 -17.92 -4.29
CA VAL A 406 36.53 -17.91 -3.03
C VAL A 406 38.00 -18.21 -3.31
N VAL A 407 38.90 -17.34 -2.85
CA VAL A 407 40.34 -17.53 -2.96
C VAL A 407 40.90 -17.83 -1.57
N LEU A 408 41.59 -18.97 -1.44
CA LEU A 408 42.31 -19.35 -0.23
C LEU A 408 43.79 -19.05 -0.41
N SER A 409 44.41 -18.35 0.53
CA SER A 409 45.82 -17.95 0.44
C SER A 409 46.50 -17.95 1.81
N GLY A 410 47.84 -17.95 1.80
CA GLY A 410 48.66 -18.00 3.02
C GLY A 410 49.45 -19.30 3.19
N ALA A 411 50.08 -19.45 4.35
CA ALA A 411 50.91 -20.61 4.69
C ALA A 411 50.14 -21.64 5.53
N VAL A 412 50.32 -22.93 5.22
CA VAL A 412 49.79 -24.08 5.98
C VAL A 412 50.93 -25.05 6.33
N PRO A 413 50.85 -25.78 7.48
CA PRO A 413 51.97 -26.56 8.00
C PRO A 413 52.34 -27.78 7.14
N ASP A 414 51.37 -28.41 6.48
CA ASP A 414 51.57 -29.60 5.65
C ASP A 414 50.53 -29.71 4.52
N GLY A 415 50.74 -30.68 3.63
CA GLY A 415 49.88 -30.91 2.48
C GLY A 415 48.51 -31.51 2.81
N GLU A 416 48.37 -32.22 3.94
CA GLU A 416 47.11 -32.83 4.37
C GLU A 416 46.16 -31.75 4.92
N MET A 417 46.68 -30.81 5.69
CA MET A 417 45.98 -29.62 6.13
C MET A 417 45.51 -28.78 4.94
N ARG A 418 46.37 -28.58 3.93
CA ARG A 418 46.03 -27.86 2.70
C ARG A 418 44.82 -28.48 2.00
N THR A 419 44.86 -29.80 1.76
CA THR A 419 43.78 -30.50 1.07
C THR A 419 42.50 -30.52 1.89
N GLY A 420 42.60 -30.66 3.21
CA GLY A 420 41.47 -30.58 4.14
C GLY A 420 40.75 -29.23 4.11
N ILE A 421 41.48 -28.12 4.19
CA ILE A 421 40.91 -26.76 4.12
C ILE A 421 40.26 -26.52 2.76
N ALA A 422 40.92 -26.90 1.66
CA ALA A 422 40.37 -26.76 0.32
C ALA A 422 39.09 -27.58 0.12
N ALA A 423 39.02 -28.79 0.68
CA ALA A 423 37.82 -29.63 0.64
C ALA A 423 36.68 -29.03 1.47
N ALA A 424 36.95 -28.55 2.68
CA ALA A 424 35.96 -27.88 3.53
C ALA A 424 35.39 -26.62 2.86
N ALA A 425 36.24 -25.83 2.19
CA ALA A 425 35.80 -24.67 1.42
C ALA A 425 34.90 -25.09 0.25
N ARG A 426 35.29 -26.09 -0.56
CA ARG A 426 34.44 -26.57 -1.68
C ARG A 426 33.10 -27.12 -1.21
N GLN A 427 33.07 -27.83 -0.09
CA GLN A 427 31.83 -28.36 0.49
C GLN A 427 30.90 -27.22 0.92
N ARG A 428 31.45 -26.17 1.54
CA ARG A 428 30.66 -25.06 2.07
C ARG A 428 30.19 -24.08 1.00
N PHE A 429 31.02 -23.84 -0.01
CA PHE A 429 30.77 -22.83 -1.05
C PHE A 429 30.30 -23.42 -2.38
N GLY A 430 29.93 -24.70 -2.47
CA GLY A 430 29.80 -25.51 -3.69
C GLY A 430 29.03 -24.96 -4.92
N ALA A 431 28.36 -23.82 -4.81
CA ALA A 431 27.82 -23.05 -5.94
C ALA A 431 28.80 -22.03 -6.55
N VAL A 432 29.97 -21.81 -5.91
CA VAL A 432 30.95 -20.77 -6.21
C VAL A 432 32.33 -21.41 -6.38
N PRO A 433 33.11 -21.07 -7.43
CA PRO A 433 34.43 -21.66 -7.64
C PRO A 433 35.39 -21.31 -6.50
N VAL A 434 36.15 -22.31 -6.02
CA VAL A 434 37.15 -22.16 -4.96
C VAL A 434 38.55 -22.34 -5.56
N GLU A 435 39.35 -21.27 -5.51
CA GLU A 435 40.75 -21.26 -5.93
C GLU A 435 41.68 -21.45 -4.73
N ASP A 436 42.54 -22.47 -4.78
CA ASP A 436 43.55 -22.76 -3.76
C ASP A 436 44.91 -22.19 -4.16
N ARG A 437 45.30 -21.07 -3.53
CA ARG A 437 46.63 -20.42 -3.62
C ARG A 437 47.45 -20.59 -2.33
N MET A 438 47.10 -21.56 -1.48
CA MET A 438 47.84 -21.80 -0.23
C MET A 438 49.21 -22.42 -0.51
N THR A 439 50.18 -22.15 0.36
CA THR A 439 51.55 -22.67 0.27
C THR A 439 51.88 -23.51 1.50
N VAL A 440 52.69 -24.56 1.34
CA VAL A 440 53.13 -25.40 2.46
C VAL A 440 54.45 -24.85 2.99
N ALA A 441 54.49 -24.42 4.25
CA ALA A 441 55.67 -23.88 4.91
C ALA A 441 55.68 -24.21 6.41
N PRO A 442 56.85 -24.35 7.05
CA PRO A 442 56.94 -24.53 8.49
C PRO A 442 56.33 -23.33 9.23
N ILE A 443 55.30 -23.57 10.04
CA ILE A 443 54.63 -22.53 10.85
C ILE A 443 55.14 -22.62 12.28
N ALA A 444 55.36 -21.47 12.93
CA ALA A 444 55.72 -21.42 14.34
C ALA A 444 54.66 -22.12 15.22
N PRO A 445 55.05 -22.81 16.30
CA PRO A 445 54.10 -23.44 17.21
C PRO A 445 53.06 -22.44 17.72
N SER A 446 51.78 -22.76 17.55
CA SER A 446 50.67 -21.94 18.02
C SER A 446 49.78 -22.75 18.96
N ALA A 447 49.10 -22.08 19.89
CA ALA A 447 48.08 -22.71 20.73
C ALA A 447 46.74 -22.91 20.00
N LEU A 448 46.70 -22.64 18.70
CA LEU A 448 45.49 -22.63 17.88
C LEU A 448 45.20 -24.02 17.35
N ASP A 449 43.97 -24.50 17.54
CA ASP A 449 43.45 -25.63 16.74
C ASP A 449 43.19 -25.13 15.32
N LEU A 450 44.21 -25.26 14.46
CA LEU A 450 44.18 -24.75 13.10
C LEU A 450 43.03 -25.35 12.25
N PRO A 451 42.80 -26.69 12.21
CA PRO A 451 41.66 -27.26 11.47
C PRO A 451 40.30 -26.69 11.90
N ALA A 452 40.05 -26.61 13.21
CA ALA A 452 38.79 -26.08 13.71
C ALA A 452 38.67 -24.58 13.43
N SER A 453 39.77 -23.83 13.55
CA SER A 453 39.81 -22.38 13.33
C SER A 453 39.61 -22.00 11.87
N THR A 454 40.20 -22.73 10.92
CA THR A 454 39.95 -22.49 9.49
C THR A 454 38.51 -22.86 9.10
N THR A 455 37.95 -23.91 9.69
CA THR A 455 36.54 -24.28 9.46
C THR A 455 35.59 -23.21 9.99
N PHE A 456 35.86 -22.69 11.20
CA PHE A 456 35.12 -21.58 11.80
C PHE A 456 35.24 -20.30 10.95
N ALA A 457 36.43 -19.99 10.44
CA ALA A 457 36.65 -18.84 9.57
C ALA A 457 35.88 -18.96 8.24
N LEU A 458 35.85 -20.15 7.62
CA LEU A 458 35.07 -20.41 6.40
C LEU A 458 33.56 -20.32 6.66
N GLU A 459 33.08 -20.70 7.85
CA GLU A 459 31.68 -20.48 8.27
C GLU A 459 31.36 -18.99 8.37
N ALA A 460 32.22 -18.21 9.01
CA ALA A 460 32.06 -16.77 9.10
C ALA A 460 32.03 -16.13 7.69
N LEU A 461 32.94 -16.53 6.80
CA LEU A 461 32.99 -16.05 5.41
C LEU A 461 31.74 -16.43 4.60
N SER A 462 31.10 -17.58 4.86
CA SER A 462 29.87 -17.96 4.14
C SER A 462 28.69 -17.02 4.37
N ASN A 463 28.72 -16.27 5.48
CA ASN A 463 27.72 -15.24 5.79
C ASN A 463 27.98 -13.90 5.09
N LEU A 464 29.09 -13.76 4.35
CA LEU A 464 29.48 -12.53 3.65
C LEU A 464 29.33 -12.69 2.14
N ARG A 465 28.68 -11.74 1.46
CA ARG A 465 28.57 -11.67 -0.01
C ARG A 465 29.91 -11.34 -0.67
N ASN A 466 30.62 -10.37 -0.10
CA ASN A 466 31.95 -9.95 -0.49
C ASN A 466 32.71 -9.65 0.80
N GLY A 467 33.87 -10.26 1.02
CA GLY A 467 34.59 -10.09 2.27
C GLY A 467 35.83 -10.96 2.39
N SER A 468 36.55 -10.79 3.48
CA SER A 468 37.69 -11.61 3.84
C SER A 468 37.66 -12.00 5.30
N VAL A 469 38.20 -13.18 5.56
CA VAL A 469 38.55 -13.66 6.89
C VAL A 469 40.05 -13.88 6.93
N THR A 470 40.70 -13.34 7.95
CA THR A 470 42.16 -13.46 8.15
C THR A 470 42.44 -14.05 9.52
N LEU A 471 43.33 -15.03 9.55
CA LEU A 471 43.83 -15.67 10.76
C LEU A 471 45.31 -15.30 10.90
N ARG A 472 45.62 -14.47 11.90
CA ARG A 472 46.99 -14.07 12.23
C ARG A 472 47.32 -14.52 13.64
N GLU A 473 48.28 -15.44 13.75
CA GLU A 473 48.66 -16.10 15.00
C GLU A 473 47.48 -16.76 15.73
N THR A 474 46.77 -16.02 16.58
CA THR A 474 45.57 -16.48 17.30
C THR A 474 44.33 -15.62 17.01
N ALA A 475 44.46 -14.50 16.29
CA ALA A 475 43.40 -13.54 16.08
C ALA A 475 42.66 -13.77 14.75
N LEU A 476 41.33 -13.85 14.81
CA LEU A 476 40.46 -13.80 13.64
C LEU A 476 40.04 -12.35 13.37
N ALA A 477 40.21 -11.90 12.13
CA ALA A 477 39.62 -10.65 11.63
C ALA A 477 38.68 -10.93 10.47
N ILE A 478 37.54 -10.25 10.45
CA ILE A 478 36.45 -10.43 9.49
C ILE A 478 36.08 -9.05 8.94
N ALA A 479 36.01 -8.91 7.62
CA ALA A 479 35.58 -7.69 6.93
C ALA A 479 34.76 -8.02 5.68
N GLY A 480 33.81 -7.17 5.29
CA GLY A 480 33.03 -7.36 4.07
C GLY A 480 31.60 -6.82 4.12
N GLU A 481 30.71 -7.50 3.41
CA GLU A 481 29.29 -7.22 3.33
C GLU A 481 28.52 -8.51 3.63
N ALA A 482 27.59 -8.47 4.58
CA ALA A 482 26.73 -9.60 4.86
C ALA A 482 25.86 -9.93 3.63
N VAL A 483 25.57 -11.23 3.41
CA VAL A 483 24.70 -11.67 2.30
C VAL A 483 23.33 -10.99 2.39
N ASP A 484 22.77 -10.97 3.59
CA ASP A 484 21.50 -10.38 3.93
C ASP A 484 21.37 -10.25 5.47
N ALA A 485 20.17 -9.91 5.91
CA ALA A 485 19.77 -9.84 7.31
C ALA A 485 19.97 -11.13 8.11
N ALA A 486 19.59 -12.27 7.52
CA ALA A 486 19.64 -13.56 8.17
C ALA A 486 21.10 -14.01 8.34
N ALA A 487 21.93 -13.77 7.33
CA ALA A 487 23.36 -14.02 7.36
C ALA A 487 24.08 -13.15 8.40
N TRP A 488 23.70 -11.86 8.54
CA TRP A 488 24.22 -11.01 9.62
C TRP A 488 23.87 -11.57 11.01
N LYS A 489 22.61 -11.99 11.21
CA LYS A 489 22.17 -12.60 12.47
C LYS A 489 22.90 -13.92 12.74
N ALA A 490 23.08 -14.75 11.71
CA ALA A 490 23.80 -16.01 11.80
C ALA A 490 25.28 -15.81 12.14
N LEU A 491 25.94 -14.82 11.52
CA LEU A 491 27.33 -14.45 11.82
C LEU A 491 27.49 -13.98 13.28
N ARG A 492 26.57 -13.15 13.77
CA ARG A 492 26.56 -12.72 15.19
C ARG A 492 26.35 -13.91 16.13
N ALA A 493 25.43 -14.80 15.80
CA ALA A 493 25.15 -15.99 16.60
C ALA A 493 26.36 -16.95 16.61
N LEU A 494 27.06 -17.09 15.48
CA LEU A 494 28.29 -17.87 15.37
C LEU A 494 29.37 -17.34 16.32
N LEU A 495 29.61 -16.03 16.28
CA LEU A 495 30.64 -15.39 17.12
C LEU A 495 30.28 -15.39 18.61
N ALA A 496 28.99 -15.28 18.94
CA ALA A 496 28.52 -15.34 20.32
C ALA A 496 28.65 -16.73 20.96
N LYS A 497 28.67 -17.82 20.16
CA LYS A 497 28.89 -19.19 20.65
C LYS A 497 30.31 -19.44 21.17
N GLY A 498 31.25 -18.53 20.89
CA GLY A 498 32.67 -18.69 21.16
C GLY A 498 33.40 -19.43 20.05
N GLY A 499 34.70 -19.15 19.92
CA GLY A 499 35.57 -19.77 18.91
C GLY A 499 36.19 -21.09 19.41
N PRO A 500 36.82 -21.86 18.51
CA PRO A 500 37.66 -23.01 18.86
C PRO A 500 38.79 -22.67 19.84
N ALA A 501 39.38 -23.69 20.46
CA ALA A 501 40.44 -23.51 21.45
C ALA A 501 41.63 -22.70 20.88
N GLY A 502 42.05 -21.67 21.63
CA GLY A 502 43.14 -20.78 21.24
C GLY A 502 42.76 -19.66 20.26
N LEU A 503 41.54 -19.64 19.71
CA LEU A 503 41.11 -18.60 18.76
C LEU A 503 40.53 -17.38 19.48
N ARG A 504 41.11 -16.20 19.23
CA ARG A 504 40.62 -14.91 19.70
C ARG A 504 39.72 -14.28 18.64
N LEU A 505 38.44 -14.14 18.98
CA LEU A 505 37.43 -13.48 18.15
C LEU A 505 37.56 -11.95 18.23
N PRO A 506 37.11 -11.20 17.20
CA PRO A 506 37.11 -9.75 17.23
C PRO A 506 36.13 -9.22 18.29
N GLU A 507 36.55 -8.22 19.07
CA GLU A 507 35.71 -7.58 20.12
C GLU A 507 34.49 -6.85 19.53
N ALA A 508 34.60 -6.32 18.32
CA ALA A 508 33.51 -5.68 17.60
C ALA A 508 33.60 -5.94 16.09
N LEU A 509 32.47 -6.25 15.46
CA LEU A 509 32.32 -6.33 14.00
C LEU A 509 31.99 -4.96 13.36
N ALA A 510 31.67 -3.97 14.20
CA ALA A 510 31.16 -2.68 13.78
C ALA A 510 32.21 -1.90 12.97
N GLY A 511 31.84 -1.48 11.76
CA GLY A 511 32.68 -0.67 10.87
C GLY A 511 33.32 -1.44 9.70
N ASN A 512 33.52 -2.74 9.85
CA ASN A 512 34.16 -3.57 8.80
C ASN A 512 33.18 -4.45 8.04
N ILE A 513 31.95 -4.61 8.54
CA ILE A 513 30.90 -5.41 7.89
C ILE A 513 29.66 -4.56 7.67
N GLY A 514 29.16 -4.46 6.43
CA GLY A 514 27.92 -3.76 6.09
C GLY A 514 26.79 -4.73 5.70
N VAL A 515 25.54 -4.41 6.02
CA VAL A 515 24.37 -5.11 5.46
C VAL A 515 23.87 -4.36 4.23
N ARG A 516 23.67 -5.07 3.10
CA ARG A 516 23.11 -4.51 1.86
C ARG A 516 22.05 -5.45 1.24
N PRO A 517 20.90 -4.92 0.76
CA PRO A 517 20.47 -3.53 0.89
C PRO A 517 20.18 -3.18 2.35
N TYR A 518 20.55 -1.97 2.77
CA TYR A 518 20.30 -1.50 4.14
C TYR A 518 18.91 -0.89 4.22
N GLY A 519 17.94 -1.64 4.76
CA GLY A 519 16.52 -1.32 4.72
C GLY A 519 15.91 -0.94 6.08
N LEU A 520 15.12 0.14 6.14
CA LEU A 520 14.17 0.44 7.22
C LEU A 520 12.77 0.55 6.63
N GLY A 521 11.81 -0.18 7.19
CA GLY A 521 10.39 -0.11 6.85
C GLY A 521 9.59 0.47 8.01
N LEU A 522 8.71 1.42 7.70
CA LEU A 522 7.79 2.07 8.62
C LEU A 522 6.38 1.96 8.04
N SER A 523 5.41 1.55 8.83
CA SER A 523 4.00 1.61 8.44
C SER A 523 3.18 2.29 9.54
N LEU A 524 2.13 3.00 9.12
CA LEU A 524 1.15 3.63 9.98
C LEU A 524 -0.23 3.23 9.47
N ASP A 525 -0.98 2.49 10.27
CA ASP A 525 -2.35 2.11 9.99
C ASP A 525 -3.29 2.41 11.17
N ARG A 526 -4.47 1.78 11.21
CA ARG A 526 -5.42 1.97 12.33
C ARG A 526 -5.01 1.24 13.61
N ALA A 527 -4.13 0.26 13.54
CA ALA A 527 -3.65 -0.52 14.68
C ALA A 527 -2.45 0.15 15.37
N GLY A 528 -1.67 0.95 14.65
CA GLY A 528 -0.56 1.71 15.21
C GLY A 528 0.57 1.92 14.20
N LEU A 529 1.77 2.16 14.72
CA LEU A 529 3.01 2.14 13.93
C LEU A 529 3.70 0.80 14.03
N GLU A 530 4.25 0.31 12.91
CA GLU A 530 5.19 -0.81 12.89
C GLU A 530 6.54 -0.34 12.33
N PHE A 531 7.63 -0.65 13.04
CA PHE A 531 8.99 -0.44 12.57
C PHE A 531 9.64 -1.79 12.27
N SER A 532 10.30 -1.90 11.11
CA SER A 532 10.96 -3.14 10.68
C SER A 532 12.26 -2.86 9.94
N GLY A 533 13.17 -3.84 9.91
CA GLY A 533 14.48 -3.70 9.25
C GLY A 533 15.59 -3.26 10.20
N PHE A 534 16.45 -2.34 9.77
CA PHE A 534 17.70 -2.02 10.43
C PHE A 534 17.82 -0.57 10.89
N LEU A 535 18.47 -0.42 12.05
CA LEU A 535 18.90 0.87 12.58
C LEU A 535 20.42 0.84 12.83
N PRO A 536 21.12 1.96 12.62
CA PRO A 536 22.58 2.01 12.74
C PRO A 536 23.07 1.82 14.17
N ASP A 537 22.32 2.33 15.13
CA ASP A 537 22.67 2.36 16.54
C ASP A 537 21.42 2.52 17.43
N GLU A 538 21.60 2.26 18.73
CA GLU A 538 20.53 2.37 19.72
C GLU A 538 20.05 3.80 19.91
N ARG A 539 20.95 4.78 19.74
CA ARG A 539 20.62 6.21 19.82
C ARG A 539 19.58 6.61 18.78
N THR A 540 19.66 6.04 17.57
CA THR A 540 18.70 6.28 16.51
C THR A 540 17.34 5.68 16.87
N ARG A 541 17.32 4.46 17.45
CA ARG A 541 16.08 3.83 17.94
C ARG A 541 15.40 4.70 19.00
N GLU A 542 16.15 5.15 19.99
CA GLU A 542 15.66 6.04 21.04
C GLU A 542 15.11 7.35 20.46
N ALA A 543 15.78 7.93 19.45
CA ALA A 543 15.33 9.15 18.79
C ALA A 543 14.01 8.97 18.04
N LEU A 544 13.82 7.85 17.34
CA LEU A 544 12.55 7.54 16.67
C LEU A 544 11.43 7.29 17.69
N ALA A 545 11.72 6.55 18.76
CA ALA A 545 10.76 6.31 19.84
C ALA A 545 10.32 7.61 20.54
N ALA A 546 11.27 8.51 20.81
CA ALA A 546 10.97 9.83 21.39
C ALA A 546 10.05 10.66 20.48
N GLN A 547 10.23 10.58 19.17
CA GLN A 547 9.40 11.31 18.20
C GLN A 547 7.95 10.80 18.18
N VAL A 548 7.71 9.52 18.44
CA VAL A 548 6.35 8.96 18.57
C VAL A 548 5.73 9.27 19.92
N ALA A 549 6.54 9.41 20.98
CA ALA A 549 6.05 9.63 22.34
C ALA A 549 5.20 10.90 22.52
N ASP A 550 5.36 11.88 21.63
CA ASP A 550 4.60 13.14 21.61
C ASP A 550 3.40 13.13 20.65
N THR A 551 2.96 11.94 20.22
CA THR A 551 1.88 11.76 19.24
C THR A 551 0.72 10.92 19.81
N PRO A 552 -0.45 10.93 19.16
CA PRO A 552 -1.57 10.04 19.53
C PRO A 552 -1.23 8.54 19.48
N HIS A 553 -0.14 8.16 18.81
CA HIS A 553 0.31 6.77 18.69
C HIS A 553 1.26 6.32 19.81
N LYS A 554 1.40 7.13 20.87
CA LYS A 554 2.17 6.75 22.05
C LYS A 554 1.69 5.41 22.61
N GLY A 555 2.61 4.44 22.72
CA GLY A 555 2.30 3.09 23.21
C GLY A 555 1.66 2.16 22.18
N GLN A 556 1.51 2.59 20.93
CA GLN A 556 1.00 1.80 19.80
C GLN A 556 2.11 1.61 18.75
N VAL A 557 3.28 1.16 19.18
CA VAL A 557 4.44 0.93 18.30
C VAL A 557 4.88 -0.52 18.43
N ASP A 558 4.81 -1.27 17.33
CA ASP A 558 5.44 -2.59 17.18
C ASP A 558 6.84 -2.40 16.57
N ASP A 559 7.87 -2.34 17.40
CA ASP A 559 9.27 -2.19 16.96
C ASP A 559 9.94 -3.56 16.76
N ARG A 560 10.12 -3.93 15.50
CA ARG A 560 10.80 -5.16 15.05
C ARG A 560 12.18 -4.89 14.46
N THR A 561 12.74 -3.68 14.68
CA THR A 561 14.03 -3.29 14.10
C THR A 561 15.22 -3.89 14.84
N GLN A 562 16.30 -4.15 14.10
CA GLN A 562 17.56 -4.68 14.62
C GLN A 562 18.70 -3.68 14.44
N ILE A 563 19.63 -3.65 15.39
CA ILE A 563 20.84 -2.83 15.25
C ILE A 563 21.83 -3.55 14.32
N ALA A 564 22.16 -2.92 13.19
CA ALA A 564 23.12 -3.45 12.23
C ALA A 564 24.00 -2.33 11.63
N PRO A 565 25.31 -2.59 11.41
CA PRO A 565 26.21 -1.68 10.72
C PRO A 565 25.96 -1.65 9.20
N GLY A 566 26.48 -0.61 8.53
CA GLY A 566 26.38 -0.45 7.08
C GLY A 566 25.37 0.62 6.62
N ALA A 567 24.68 1.29 7.56
CA ALA A 567 23.81 2.41 7.22
C ALA A 567 24.57 3.50 6.43
N PRO A 568 23.99 4.05 5.35
CA PRO A 568 24.57 5.19 4.65
C PRO A 568 24.71 6.42 5.56
N VAL A 569 25.66 7.31 5.21
CA VAL A 569 25.84 8.58 5.92
C VAL A 569 24.54 9.40 5.82
N GLY A 570 24.01 9.83 6.97
CA GLY A 570 22.75 10.57 7.04
C GLY A 570 21.48 9.72 7.17
N PHE A 571 21.59 8.38 7.25
CA PHE A 571 20.44 7.48 7.37
C PHE A 571 19.58 7.74 8.61
N ALA A 572 20.20 7.98 9.77
CA ALA A 572 19.46 8.30 11.00
C ALA A 572 18.65 9.59 10.87
N ASP A 573 19.19 10.61 10.19
CA ASP A 573 18.48 11.85 9.92
C ASP A 573 17.35 11.65 8.92
N ALA A 574 17.58 10.84 7.89
CA ALA A 574 16.56 10.46 6.91
C ALA A 574 15.41 9.69 7.58
N ALA A 575 15.71 8.74 8.47
CA ALA A 575 14.71 7.98 9.21
C ALA A 575 13.81 8.89 10.06
N ARG A 576 14.38 9.85 10.79
CA ARG A 576 13.61 10.82 11.59
C ARG A 576 12.76 11.75 10.72
N ALA A 577 13.30 12.19 9.59
CA ALA A 577 12.58 13.04 8.64
C ALA A 577 11.37 12.29 8.05
N VAL A 578 11.56 11.06 7.59
CA VAL A 578 10.52 10.21 7.02
C VAL A 578 9.45 9.85 8.05
N LEU A 579 9.86 9.50 9.28
CA LEU A 579 8.92 9.25 10.38
C LEU A 579 8.09 10.51 10.68
N SER A 580 8.70 11.70 10.64
CA SER A 580 7.99 12.97 10.83
C SER A 580 6.90 13.17 9.80
N ASP A 581 7.15 12.82 8.54
CA ASP A 581 6.17 12.93 7.47
C ASP A 581 5.08 11.86 7.59
N LEU A 582 5.45 10.61 7.90
CA LEU A 582 4.52 9.51 8.08
C LEU A 582 3.51 9.80 9.20
N LEU A 583 3.98 10.31 10.35
CA LEU A 583 3.14 10.67 11.50
C LEU A 583 2.12 11.78 11.22
N ARG A 584 2.23 12.48 10.09
CA ARG A 584 1.29 13.54 9.70
C ARG A 584 0.16 13.00 8.83
N LEU A 585 0.37 11.85 8.20
CA LEU A 585 -0.60 11.17 7.34
C LEU A 585 -1.63 10.41 8.19
N ASP A 586 -2.80 10.15 7.61
CA ASP A 586 -3.83 9.36 8.30
C ASP A 586 -3.57 7.85 8.20
N LEU A 587 -2.97 7.42 7.09
CA LEU A 587 -2.48 6.07 6.83
C LEU A 587 -1.25 6.20 5.91
N GLY A 588 -0.28 5.32 6.03
CA GLY A 588 0.85 5.33 5.10
C GLY A 588 1.89 4.28 5.37
N SER A 589 2.86 4.21 4.47
CA SER A 589 4.07 3.44 4.64
C SER A 589 5.25 4.19 4.07
N ALA A 590 6.41 3.95 4.66
CA ALA A 590 7.66 4.45 4.16
C ALA A 590 8.72 3.35 4.20
N SER A 591 9.53 3.27 3.16
CA SER A 591 10.72 2.44 3.15
C SER A 591 11.94 3.29 2.81
N ILE A 592 13.04 3.00 3.50
CA ILE A 592 14.36 3.55 3.20
C ILE A 592 15.24 2.38 2.83
N GLU A 593 15.65 2.29 1.58
CA GLU A 593 16.55 1.26 1.07
C GLU A 593 17.84 1.94 0.59
N ASP A 594 18.92 1.75 1.35
CA ASP A 594 20.16 2.50 1.22
C ASP A 594 19.90 4.02 1.19
N ASN A 595 20.00 4.65 0.00
CA ASN A 595 19.78 6.09 -0.19
C ASN A 595 18.45 6.43 -0.88
N ARG A 596 17.59 5.43 -1.14
CA ARG A 596 16.30 5.61 -1.81
C ARG A 596 15.18 5.49 -0.78
N ILE A 597 14.30 6.49 -0.77
CA ILE A 597 13.13 6.55 0.08
C ILE A 597 11.90 6.39 -0.80
N VAL A 598 10.97 5.54 -0.39
CA VAL A 598 9.63 5.47 -0.96
C VAL A 598 8.65 5.81 0.15
N LEU A 599 7.86 6.86 -0.03
CA LEU A 599 6.83 7.28 0.91
C LEU A 599 5.48 7.23 0.20
N ARG A 600 4.55 6.44 0.73
CA ARG A 600 3.19 6.31 0.23
C ARG A 600 2.24 6.62 1.37
N GLY A 601 1.17 7.36 1.10
CA GLY A 601 0.14 7.48 2.10
C GLY A 601 -1.03 8.32 1.71
N LEU A 602 -1.98 8.35 2.63
CA LEU A 602 -3.28 8.94 2.46
C LEU A 602 -3.49 9.98 3.56
N THR A 603 -4.00 11.15 3.18
CA THR A 603 -4.43 12.15 4.14
C THR A 603 -5.78 12.74 3.75
N CYS A 604 -6.59 13.04 4.75
CA CYS A 604 -7.85 13.75 4.56
C CYS A 604 -7.65 15.26 4.31
N ARG A 605 -6.42 15.78 4.39
CA ARG A 605 -6.11 17.21 4.38
C ARG A 605 -5.15 17.57 3.26
N GLU A 606 -5.60 18.40 2.32
CA GLU A 606 -4.79 18.86 1.19
C GLU A 606 -3.53 19.63 1.62
N LEU A 607 -3.63 20.39 2.71
CA LEU A 607 -2.50 21.13 3.28
C LEU A 607 -1.42 20.18 3.81
N VAL A 608 -1.81 19.08 4.48
CA VAL A 608 -0.88 18.05 4.95
C VAL A 608 -0.19 17.39 3.76
N LYS A 609 -0.95 17.05 2.71
CA LYS A 609 -0.40 16.50 1.46
C LYS A 609 0.70 17.40 0.91
N SER A 610 0.38 18.68 0.68
CA SER A 610 1.31 19.66 0.11
C SER A 610 2.59 19.84 0.95
N GLU A 611 2.44 19.89 2.27
CA GLU A 611 3.57 20.02 3.20
C GLU A 611 4.44 18.76 3.25
N VAL A 612 3.85 17.56 3.23
CA VAL A 612 4.61 16.29 3.21
C VAL A 612 5.36 16.16 1.89
N GLU A 613 4.72 16.43 0.75
CA GLU A 613 5.39 16.39 -0.56
C GLU A 613 6.53 17.40 -0.65
N THR A 614 6.32 18.62 -0.14
CA THR A 614 7.36 19.65 -0.12
C THR A 614 8.53 19.29 0.80
N HIS A 615 8.24 18.79 2.01
CA HIS A 615 9.27 18.38 2.96
C HIS A 615 10.03 17.15 2.44
N ALA A 616 9.35 16.17 1.85
CA ALA A 616 9.99 15.05 1.18
C ALA A 616 10.93 15.55 0.07
N ALA A 617 10.50 16.48 -0.77
CA ALA A 617 11.31 16.98 -1.88
C ALA A 617 12.55 17.80 -1.46
N SER A 618 12.50 18.51 -0.31
CA SER A 618 13.50 19.53 0.05
C SER A 618 14.10 19.44 1.45
N GLY A 619 13.54 18.60 2.31
CA GLY A 619 13.89 18.44 3.72
C GLY A 619 14.81 17.26 4.03
N LEU A 620 15.16 16.44 3.03
CA LEU A 620 15.97 15.24 3.23
C LEU A 620 17.49 15.51 3.27
N PRO A 621 18.26 14.68 3.99
CA PRO A 621 19.72 14.76 3.99
C PRO A 621 20.31 14.61 2.58
N ARG A 622 21.48 15.21 2.35
CA ARG A 622 22.18 15.12 1.06
C ARG A 622 22.47 13.66 0.71
N GLY A 623 22.21 13.29 -0.55
CA GLY A 623 22.47 11.94 -1.08
C GLY A 623 21.23 11.04 -1.10
N PHE A 624 20.17 11.41 -0.38
CA PHE A 624 18.90 10.67 -0.41
C PHE A 624 17.99 11.16 -1.53
N LYS A 625 17.29 10.22 -2.17
CA LYS A 625 16.26 10.50 -3.17
C LYS A 625 14.94 9.91 -2.69
N VAL A 626 13.86 10.68 -2.78
CA VAL A 626 12.53 10.23 -2.38
C VAL A 626 11.60 10.15 -3.57
N ASP A 627 10.81 9.08 -3.59
CA ASP A 627 9.59 8.94 -4.37
C ASP A 627 8.41 9.00 -3.39
N ALA A 628 7.81 10.18 -3.27
CA ALA A 628 6.67 10.43 -2.39
C ALA A 628 5.40 10.53 -3.22
N VAL A 629 4.41 9.69 -2.91
CA VAL A 629 3.06 9.78 -3.50
C VAL A 629 2.06 9.82 -2.37
N ILE A 630 1.50 11.02 -2.17
CA ILE A 630 0.52 11.30 -1.14
C ILE A 630 -0.81 11.62 -1.81
N ASP A 631 -1.82 10.81 -1.52
CA ASP A 631 -3.15 10.99 -2.08
C ASP A 631 -4.14 11.48 -1.03
N LEU A 632 -5.18 12.16 -1.53
CA LEU A 632 -6.31 12.50 -0.69
C LEU A 632 -7.10 11.25 -0.37
N ARG A 633 -7.25 10.97 0.91
CA ARG A 633 -8.18 9.95 1.38
C ARG A 633 -9.59 10.46 1.11
N GLN A 634 -10.33 9.79 0.25
CA GLN A 634 -11.73 10.18 -0.05
C GLN A 634 -12.72 9.47 0.89
N ILE A 635 -12.34 8.34 1.49
CA ILE A 635 -13.23 7.46 2.28
C ILE A 635 -12.78 7.41 3.75
N GLY A 636 -13.69 7.71 4.68
CA GLY A 636 -13.43 7.67 6.12
C GLY A 636 -12.75 8.93 6.69
N CYS A 637 -12.83 10.05 5.98
CA CYS A 637 -12.44 11.38 6.46
C CYS A 637 -13.54 12.09 7.26
N VAL A 638 -14.66 11.40 7.48
CA VAL A 638 -15.77 11.87 8.30
C VAL A 638 -16.02 10.82 9.37
N ALA A 639 -15.44 11.07 10.55
CA ALA A 639 -15.90 10.57 11.83
C ALA A 639 -15.31 11.48 12.91
N ASP A 640 -15.67 12.77 12.87
CA ASP A 640 -15.85 13.61 14.05
C ASP A 640 -16.34 15.02 13.66
N PRO A 641 -17.26 15.65 14.43
CA PRO A 641 -17.69 17.03 14.24
C PRO A 641 -16.59 18.08 13.92
N PRO A 642 -15.33 17.97 14.40
CA PRO A 642 -14.22 18.84 13.98
C PRO A 642 -13.81 18.81 12.50
N ALA A 643 -14.26 17.88 11.65
CA ALA A 643 -13.79 17.81 10.25
C ALA A 643 -14.28 18.98 9.36
N SER A 644 -15.53 19.44 9.52
CA SER A 644 -16.00 20.67 8.85
C SER A 644 -15.28 21.90 9.39
N CYS A 645 -14.99 21.90 10.70
CA CYS A 645 -14.23 22.97 11.35
C CYS A 645 -12.82 23.10 10.80
N GLN A 646 -12.10 21.97 10.72
CA GLN A 646 -10.74 21.93 10.20
C GLN A 646 -10.71 22.34 8.73
N SER A 647 -11.64 21.83 7.92
CA SER A 647 -11.74 22.18 6.50
C SER A 647 -12.03 23.67 6.29
N ASP A 648 -12.96 24.24 7.05
CA ASP A 648 -13.28 25.66 7.01
C ASP A 648 -12.06 26.52 7.43
N LEU A 649 -11.32 26.10 8.46
CA LEU A 649 -10.10 26.76 8.94
C LEU A 649 -8.92 26.64 7.97
N ASP A 650 -8.74 25.49 7.32
CA ASP A 650 -7.73 25.27 6.28
C ASP A 650 -8.05 26.14 5.05
N GLY A 651 -9.32 26.19 4.65
CA GLY A 651 -9.81 27.06 3.59
C GLY A 651 -9.59 28.54 3.92
N LEU A 652 -9.86 28.94 5.17
CA LEU A 652 -9.57 30.29 5.65
C LEU A 652 -8.07 30.61 5.55
N THR A 653 -7.21 29.71 6.05
CA THR A 653 -5.74 29.89 6.04
C THR A 653 -5.18 29.99 4.62
N THR A 654 -5.78 29.24 3.68
CA THR A 654 -5.39 29.24 2.27
C THR A 654 -5.81 30.53 1.55
N ARG A 655 -7.02 31.05 1.82
CA ARG A 655 -7.54 32.27 1.18
C ARG A 655 -6.97 33.55 1.79
N ASN A 656 -6.78 33.54 3.11
CA ASN A 656 -6.41 34.69 3.92
C ASN A 656 -5.13 34.36 4.69
N THR A 657 -3.97 34.51 4.06
CA THR A 657 -2.70 34.43 4.80
C THR A 657 -2.70 35.58 5.81
N ILE A 658 -2.69 35.28 7.11
CA ILE A 658 -2.44 36.30 8.14
C ILE A 658 -1.01 36.78 7.93
N LEU A 659 -0.87 37.90 7.21
CA LEU A 659 0.42 38.41 6.79
C LEU A 659 1.09 39.13 7.96
N PHE A 660 2.31 38.69 8.27
CA PHE A 660 3.20 39.40 9.18
C PHE A 660 4.30 40.08 8.37
N ARG A 661 4.56 41.36 8.63
CA ARG A 661 5.74 42.04 8.08
C ARG A 661 7.02 41.25 8.41
N GLN A 662 8.04 41.39 7.56
CA GLN A 662 9.29 40.66 7.74
C GLN A 662 9.96 41.05 9.06
N GLY A 663 10.31 40.06 9.87
CA GLY A 663 11.05 40.25 11.13
C GLY A 663 10.26 40.90 12.27
N VAL A 664 8.94 41.08 12.14
CA VAL A 664 8.09 41.63 13.20
C VAL A 664 7.03 40.63 13.67
N THR A 665 6.62 40.79 14.92
CA THR A 665 5.58 40.00 15.62
C THR A 665 4.22 40.68 15.60
N ASP A 666 4.16 41.95 15.19
CA ASP A 666 2.92 42.71 15.14
C ASP A 666 2.05 42.22 13.98
N ILE A 667 0.82 41.85 14.31
CA ILE A 667 -0.24 41.70 13.32
C ILE A 667 -0.66 43.12 12.94
N GLU A 668 -0.34 43.54 11.73
CA GLU A 668 -1.04 44.70 11.16
C GLU A 668 -2.48 44.27 10.95
N LEU A 669 -3.39 44.83 11.75
CA LEU A 669 -4.83 44.64 11.60
C LEU A 669 -5.30 45.46 10.39
N ASP A 670 -4.80 45.10 9.22
CA ASP A 670 -5.37 45.58 7.97
C ASP A 670 -6.78 44.99 7.78
N PRO A 671 -7.62 45.57 6.91
CA PRO A 671 -8.98 45.11 6.73
C PRO A 671 -9.09 43.62 6.36
N THR A 672 -8.10 43.08 5.65
CA THR A 672 -8.04 41.68 5.23
C THR A 672 -7.78 40.74 6.41
N THR A 673 -6.84 41.10 7.29
CA THR A 673 -6.51 40.33 8.49
C THR A 673 -7.62 40.41 9.53
N GLU A 674 -8.26 41.58 9.66
CA GLU A 674 -9.47 41.78 10.46
C GLU A 674 -10.61 40.86 10.01
N GLN A 675 -10.85 40.79 8.70
CA GLN A 675 -11.85 39.90 8.11
C GLN A 675 -11.50 38.43 8.36
N ALA A 676 -10.24 38.05 8.20
CA ALA A 676 -9.78 36.68 8.43
C ALA A 676 -9.98 36.24 9.89
N LEU A 677 -9.66 37.12 10.86
CA LEU A 677 -9.87 36.87 12.28
C LEU A 677 -11.36 36.78 12.63
N ALA A 678 -12.22 37.60 12.01
CA ALA A 678 -13.66 37.52 12.21
C ALA A 678 -14.26 36.22 11.63
N GLU A 679 -13.83 35.81 10.45
CA GLU A 679 -14.23 34.54 9.83
C GLU A 679 -13.75 33.35 10.68
N ALA A 680 -12.52 33.41 11.21
CA ALA A 680 -12.00 32.41 12.16
C ALA A 680 -12.91 32.27 13.39
N VAL A 681 -13.31 33.38 14.03
CA VAL A 681 -14.23 33.36 15.18
C VAL A 681 -15.57 32.72 14.80
N GLY A 682 -16.12 33.06 13.63
CA GLY A 682 -17.35 32.47 13.12
C GLY A 682 -17.26 30.96 12.90
N ILE A 683 -16.13 30.48 12.37
CA ILE A 683 -15.86 29.05 12.18
C ILE A 683 -15.68 28.36 13.54
N LEU A 684 -14.86 28.92 14.43
CA LEU A 684 -14.60 28.38 15.78
C LEU A 684 -15.84 28.33 16.68
N GLY A 685 -16.81 29.22 16.42
CA GLY A 685 -18.13 29.22 17.05
C GLY A 685 -19.01 28.03 16.66
N LYS A 686 -18.80 27.45 15.46
CA LYS A 686 -19.51 26.24 15.02
C LYS A 686 -18.98 24.96 15.70
N CYS A 687 -17.84 25.06 16.40
CA CYS A 687 -17.10 23.91 16.95
C CYS A 687 -16.77 24.08 18.45
N PRO A 688 -17.75 24.39 19.32
CA PRO A 688 -17.50 24.88 20.68
C PRO A 688 -16.78 23.88 21.61
N GLY A 689 -16.82 22.58 21.31
CA GLY A 689 -16.15 21.54 22.10
C GLY A 689 -14.71 21.23 21.68
N SER A 690 -14.21 21.83 20.59
CA SER A 690 -12.91 21.50 20.04
C SER A 690 -11.78 22.35 20.64
N VAL A 691 -10.65 21.70 20.93
CA VAL A 691 -9.37 22.36 21.24
C VAL A 691 -8.64 22.65 19.93
N ILE A 692 -8.18 23.88 19.78
CA ILE A 692 -7.56 24.41 18.57
C ILE A 692 -6.10 24.69 18.88
N THR A 693 -5.21 24.08 18.10
CA THR A 693 -3.78 24.38 18.10
C THR A 693 -3.50 25.42 17.02
N ILE A 694 -2.96 26.56 17.43
CA ILE A 694 -2.49 27.63 16.54
C ILE A 694 -1.02 27.37 16.26
N GLU A 695 -0.71 27.08 15.00
CA GLU A 695 0.60 26.66 14.53
C GLU A 695 1.29 27.80 13.79
N GLY A 696 2.42 28.26 14.32
CA GLY A 696 3.23 29.32 13.72
C GLY A 696 4.30 28.77 12.78
N HIS A 697 4.43 29.38 11.61
CA HIS A 697 5.44 29.03 10.61
C HIS A 697 6.19 30.27 10.10
N THR A 698 7.45 30.07 9.72
CA THR A 698 8.27 31.09 9.05
C THR A 698 8.91 30.52 7.79
N ASN A 699 9.49 31.41 6.98
CA ASN A 699 10.42 31.01 5.94
C ASN A 699 11.84 30.92 6.52
N ARG A 700 12.75 30.21 5.83
CA ARG A 700 14.17 29.99 6.21
C ARG A 700 15.06 31.25 6.17
N ASP A 701 14.46 32.43 6.09
CA ASP A 701 15.18 33.69 5.95
C ASP A 701 16.01 33.97 7.22
N GLY A 702 17.29 34.26 7.05
CA GLY A 702 18.17 34.62 8.17
C GLY A 702 18.63 33.46 9.06
N ASP A 703 18.19 32.22 8.82
CA ASP A 703 18.64 31.04 9.58
C ASP A 703 20.17 30.90 9.55
N TRP A 704 20.77 31.14 8.38
CA TRP A 704 22.23 31.12 8.20
C TRP A 704 22.97 32.24 8.95
N ARG A 705 22.26 33.30 9.38
CA ARG A 705 22.78 34.40 10.23
C ARG A 705 22.46 34.18 11.71
N GLY A 706 21.94 33.01 12.09
CA GLY A 706 21.55 32.70 13.47
C GLY A 706 20.23 33.35 13.91
N PHE A 707 19.38 33.77 12.97
CA PHE A 707 18.06 34.29 13.30
C PHE A 707 17.16 33.20 13.88
N ASP A 708 16.52 33.49 15.03
CA ASP A 708 15.67 32.52 15.72
C ASP A 708 14.24 32.50 15.13
N ASN A 709 14.10 31.74 14.05
CA ASN A 709 12.82 31.52 13.38
C ASN A 709 11.81 30.76 14.25
N MET A 710 12.28 29.94 15.21
CA MET A 710 11.40 29.25 16.15
C MET A 710 10.71 30.25 17.07
N ARG A 711 11.47 31.15 17.70
CA ARG A 711 10.93 32.22 18.55
C ARG A 711 9.98 33.13 17.78
N LEU A 712 10.31 33.49 16.55
CA LEU A 712 9.43 34.32 15.71
C LEU A 712 8.09 33.62 15.43
N SER A 713 8.11 32.34 15.03
CA SER A 713 6.87 31.59 14.80
C SER A 713 6.00 31.48 16.06
N LEU A 714 6.61 31.25 17.23
CA LEU A 714 5.91 31.19 18.50
C LEU A 714 5.21 32.51 18.84
N GLN A 715 5.93 33.62 18.71
CA GLN A 715 5.39 34.95 19.01
C GLN A 715 4.19 35.29 18.10
N ARG A 716 4.26 34.93 16.82
CA ARG A 716 3.15 35.12 15.86
C ARG A 716 1.90 34.34 16.23
N ALA A 717 2.07 33.06 16.54
CA ALA A 717 0.96 32.20 16.94
C ALA A 717 0.35 32.64 18.29
N MET A 718 1.17 33.08 19.25
CA MET A 718 0.68 33.69 20.49
C MET A 718 -0.12 34.97 20.23
N ARG A 719 0.32 35.82 19.30
CA ARG A 719 -0.42 37.05 18.97
C ARG A 719 -1.79 36.74 18.37
N VAL A 720 -1.89 35.77 17.46
CA VAL A 720 -3.17 35.31 16.90
C VAL A 720 -4.08 34.76 18.00
N ARG A 721 -3.54 33.97 18.94
CA ARG A 721 -4.28 33.48 20.11
C ARG A 721 -4.90 34.63 20.91
N GLU A 722 -4.11 35.66 21.20
CA GLU A 722 -4.57 36.82 21.97
C GLU A 722 -5.68 37.59 21.25
N GLU A 723 -5.59 37.74 19.91
CA GLU A 723 -6.65 38.40 19.14
C GLU A 723 -7.95 37.58 19.10
N LEU A 724 -7.86 36.26 18.95
CA LEU A 724 -9.04 35.39 19.00
C LEU A 724 -9.69 35.40 20.38
N ALA A 725 -8.87 35.40 21.44
CA ALA A 725 -9.34 35.55 22.82
C ALA A 725 -10.07 36.88 23.05
N ARG A 726 -9.51 37.99 22.55
CA ARG A 726 -10.17 39.32 22.60
C ARG A 726 -11.52 39.34 21.88
N ARG A 727 -11.71 38.48 20.88
CA ARG A 727 -12.94 38.36 20.08
C ARG A 727 -13.93 37.31 20.63
N GLY A 728 -13.70 36.80 21.83
CA GLY A 728 -14.65 35.94 22.54
C GLY A 728 -14.45 34.43 22.36
N VAL A 729 -13.34 33.99 21.77
CA VAL A 729 -12.97 32.56 21.78
C VAL A 729 -12.33 32.23 23.12
N ASP A 730 -12.80 31.18 23.80
CA ASP A 730 -12.26 30.77 25.10
C ASP A 730 -10.75 30.46 25.00
N PRO A 731 -9.87 31.16 25.74
CA PRO A 731 -8.42 30.92 25.73
C PRO A 731 -8.04 29.48 26.10
N VAL A 732 -8.84 28.79 26.92
CA VAL A 732 -8.60 27.39 27.32
C VAL A 732 -8.67 26.45 26.12
N ARG A 733 -9.45 26.82 25.09
CA ARG A 733 -9.56 26.07 23.85
C ARG A 733 -8.42 26.35 22.87
N LEU A 734 -7.54 27.31 23.15
CA LEU A 734 -6.50 27.75 22.22
C LEU A 734 -5.10 27.39 22.73
N THR A 735 -4.49 26.38 22.11
CA THR A 735 -3.08 26.01 22.33
C THR A 735 -2.20 26.61 21.23
N VAL A 736 -0.91 26.77 21.50
CA VAL A 736 0.05 27.34 20.53
C VAL A 736 1.20 26.36 20.32
N LYS A 737 1.55 26.13 19.07
CA LYS A 737 2.77 25.42 18.66
C LYS A 737 3.55 26.25 17.64
N ALA A 738 4.85 26.05 17.63
CA ALA A 738 5.79 26.78 16.79
C ALA A 738 6.65 25.78 16.03
N TYR A 739 6.80 25.98 14.71
CA TYR A 739 7.61 25.10 13.87
C TYR A 739 8.74 25.84 13.15
N GLY A 740 8.84 27.16 13.30
CA GLY A 740 9.81 27.98 12.57
C GLY A 740 9.77 27.69 11.06
N SER A 741 10.94 27.47 10.48
CA SER A 741 11.10 27.12 9.07
C SER A 741 10.97 25.62 8.78
N ALA A 742 10.72 24.76 9.78
CA ALA A 742 10.83 23.30 9.63
C ALA A 742 9.68 22.63 8.84
N ARG A 743 8.56 23.34 8.61
CA ARG A 743 7.37 22.81 7.90
C ARG A 743 6.94 23.70 6.72
N PRO A 744 7.73 23.72 5.62
CA PRO A 744 7.41 24.51 4.44
C PRO A 744 6.24 23.91 3.66
N VAL A 745 5.36 24.78 3.14
CA VAL A 745 4.31 24.41 2.15
C VAL A 745 4.79 24.60 0.73
N ARG A 746 5.89 25.36 0.54
CA ARG A 746 6.58 25.53 -0.73
C ARG A 746 8.10 25.53 -0.51
N PRO A 747 8.90 25.04 -1.48
CA PRO A 747 10.35 25.14 -1.42
C PRO A 747 10.78 26.60 -1.20
N TYR A 748 11.82 26.84 -0.39
CA TYR A 748 12.13 28.15 0.23
C TYR A 748 12.44 29.33 -0.72
N ASP A 749 12.42 29.13 -2.04
CA ASP A 749 12.90 30.06 -3.05
C ASP A 749 11.78 30.94 -3.63
N GLY A 750 12.04 32.25 -3.74
CA GLY A 750 11.15 33.22 -4.38
C GLY A 750 10.16 33.93 -3.44
N PRO A 751 9.57 35.05 -3.89
CA PRO A 751 8.65 35.85 -3.07
C PRO A 751 7.35 35.10 -2.73
N GLU A 752 6.85 34.26 -3.63
CA GLU A 752 5.64 33.46 -3.42
C GLU A 752 5.83 32.40 -2.33
N ALA A 753 6.96 31.67 -2.36
CA ALA A 753 7.29 30.71 -1.32
C ALA A 753 7.49 31.37 0.05
N ARG A 754 8.12 32.55 0.08
CA ARG A 754 8.24 33.35 1.31
C ARG A 754 6.89 33.70 1.89
N ALA A 755 5.93 34.12 1.07
CA ALA A 755 4.59 34.45 1.52
C ALA A 755 3.85 33.20 2.03
N ALA A 756 3.89 32.09 1.28
CA ALA A 756 3.22 30.85 1.65
C ALA A 756 3.78 30.20 2.94
N ASN A 757 5.10 30.23 3.14
CA ASN A 757 5.74 29.65 4.32
C ASN A 757 5.58 30.52 5.59
N ARG A 758 5.38 31.84 5.45
CA ARG A 758 5.13 32.77 6.57
C ARG A 758 3.65 32.79 6.92
N ARG A 759 3.14 31.70 7.48
CA ARG A 759 1.72 31.53 7.81
C ARG A 759 1.48 31.23 9.29
N VAL A 760 0.23 31.41 9.70
CA VAL A 760 -0.33 30.79 10.90
C VAL A 760 -1.46 29.88 10.46
N GLN A 761 -1.45 28.65 10.95
CA GLN A 761 -2.44 27.62 10.66
C GLN A 761 -3.20 27.23 11.92
N PHE A 762 -4.41 26.74 11.75
CA PHE A 762 -5.20 26.17 12.84
C PHE A 762 -5.32 24.67 12.65
N THR A 763 -5.01 23.92 13.70
CA THR A 763 -5.19 22.46 13.75
C THR A 763 -6.11 22.12 14.90
N VAL A 764 -7.27 21.58 14.58
CA VAL A 764 -8.24 21.06 15.55
C VAL A 764 -7.69 19.74 16.09
N ALA A 765 -7.54 19.65 17.42
CA ALA A 765 -7.14 18.41 18.06
C ALA A 765 -8.19 17.33 17.80
N LYS A 766 -7.73 16.13 17.42
CA LYS A 766 -8.55 14.91 17.36
C LYS A 766 -9.03 14.53 18.76
#